data_AF-A0A812T2I7-F1
#
_entry.id   AF-A0A812T2I7-F1
#
_cell.length_a   1.000
_cell.length_b   1.000
_cell.length_c   1.000
_cell.angle_alpha   90.00
_cell.angle_beta   90.00
_cell.angle_gamma   90.00
#
_symmetry.space_group_name_H-M   'P 1'
#
loop_
_entity.id
_entity.type
_entity.pdbx_description
1 polymer ?
#
loop_
_entity_poly.entity_id
_entity_poly.type
_entity_poly.pdbx_seq_one_letter_code
_entity_poly.pdbx_strand_id
1 'polypeptide(L)'
;MDFVSCGRRDSSRDEWRDTEDIGDAEDVGTVEDAGHSDAGGDAADVTDGAGLRVVERHSRDARDAERDGGRQGGGAREPMSPCYSMQAQTGYQAMPAKLASDELHSSEGSQRLCKACDECFGVRLGWEHVVVRPPLDLCFASHQDIARAPCSSFLREELTSAALQQRSVRDATAPPKHLTWRGSYGGTIELDVNGCLEKVQIDALRGPVLFQADGTTTYFEETSTVSWQRINTADQKLLAHRAAKINATMKERMEELKAIQAASASSAEERIRQRCHKEIARPVIAWQTIGHDKVQRNHEKMCKGMIYHLEFPWSEETLEKMGPQWLTKAFHAAGTLQEGNAVVELILEKKVKVTAGNNAGKFFFEVRYKWQTPDLHTKLFAKIPFPLSGATSNDRLSSSVNKQPMDFYEINAYRLLEASMPVKTPKFYFGDISNESSNFILITERVPFTGMPPLKPFEIEGPYVKCKDYEMEGTDKDHYRLLMQVHARIAAAHKTGKMGTEDFLQQNLMFNNIAWHPIQPDSASGAPPQVVAGQLRVATKFFSETAKVLYPDYVTTQAFQEKFFNTMMLANAYQKELMYWKLQDIDYVALGHQNLNVDNAYFWRDDKDVLDCGIFDLGGFGANPLHHRIWWGFNCAEFDLMTESLEEYLKLFVETYHSLGGPLLDEKILKTGLVLTALENMQYMVASIPNCLKMCSTKEWATIQDRFDSRIADDVGGKSTLRTTLKVLLNGLRVLEEMRADEVLHSWVEEVYVKTWLNEPKTSSMIFGNEAAKAP
;
A
#
# COMPACT_ATOMS: atom_id res chain seq x y z
N MET A 1 -10.32 68.42 16.76
CA MET A 1 -9.41 67.88 17.80
C MET A 1 -9.31 66.38 17.60
N ASP A 2 -8.37 65.79 16.87
CA ASP A 2 -7.45 66.15 15.78
C ASP A 2 -6.72 64.81 15.47
N PHE A 3 -6.77 64.30 14.23
CA PHE A 3 -5.63 64.18 13.26
C PHE A 3 -4.53 63.17 13.72
N VAL A 4 -4.00 62.21 12.93
CA VAL A 4 -3.51 62.21 11.52
C VAL A 4 -3.37 60.75 10.99
N SER A 5 -3.56 60.59 9.68
CA SER A 5 -3.34 59.43 8.76
C SER A 5 -1.84 59.16 8.45
N CYS A 6 -1.38 58.06 7.83
CA CYS A 6 -1.28 57.73 6.39
C CYS A 6 -0.07 56.74 6.26
N GLY A 7 0.09 55.82 5.30
CA GLY A 7 -0.62 55.61 4.04
C GLY A 7 -0.17 54.34 3.31
N ARG A 8 -0.96 53.97 2.29
CA ARG A 8 -0.68 53.00 1.22
C ARG A 8 0.05 53.69 0.06
N ARG A 9 0.74 52.91 -0.79
CA ARG A 9 1.05 53.28 -2.18
C ARG A 9 0.55 52.18 -3.12
N ASP A 10 -0.25 52.63 -4.09
CA ASP A 10 -0.65 51.94 -5.33
C ASP A 10 0.29 52.32 -6.48
N SER A 11 0.39 51.41 -7.47
CA SER A 11 0.46 51.69 -8.92
C SER A 11 0.58 50.32 -9.63
N SER A 12 -0.11 49.94 -10.69
CA SER A 12 -1.08 50.59 -11.58
C SER A 12 -1.66 49.50 -12.51
N ARG A 13 -2.97 49.56 -12.77
CA ARG A 13 -3.69 48.87 -13.86
C ARG A 13 -3.96 49.88 -14.98
N ASP A 14 -3.92 49.43 -16.23
CA ASP A 14 -4.73 49.91 -17.37
C ASP A 14 -5.17 48.62 -18.12
N GLU A 15 -6.44 48.16 -18.16
CA GLU A 15 -7.64 48.64 -18.90
C GLU A 15 -7.51 48.32 -20.42
N TRP A 16 -8.29 47.42 -21.07
CA TRP A 16 -9.68 47.61 -21.54
C TRP A 16 -10.33 46.34 -22.16
N ARG A 17 -11.63 46.16 -21.81
CA ARG A 17 -12.85 45.74 -22.57
C ARG A 17 -12.99 44.44 -23.40
N ASP A 18 -13.94 43.62 -22.93
CA ASP A 18 -15.15 43.05 -23.56
C ASP A 18 -15.32 43.09 -25.10
N THR A 19 -15.63 41.92 -25.69
CA THR A 19 -16.90 41.67 -26.42
C THR A 19 -17.16 40.17 -26.57
N GLU A 20 -18.46 39.86 -26.64
CA GLU A 20 -19.14 38.56 -26.62
C GLU A 20 -19.02 37.74 -27.93
N ASP A 21 -19.51 36.50 -27.80
CA ASP A 21 -20.31 35.72 -28.76
C ASP A 21 -19.69 34.67 -29.71
N ILE A 22 -20.12 33.43 -29.43
CA ILE A 22 -20.78 32.43 -30.30
C ILE A 22 -20.06 31.95 -31.57
N GLY A 23 -19.94 30.63 -31.70
CA GLY A 23 -20.07 29.99 -33.02
C GLY A 23 -19.28 28.70 -33.22
N ASP A 24 -20.00 27.59 -33.25
CA ASP A 24 -19.59 26.26 -33.70
C ASP A 24 -19.10 26.18 -35.17
N ALA A 25 -18.60 24.98 -35.50
CA ALA A 25 -18.49 24.34 -36.84
C ALA A 25 -17.17 24.58 -37.60
N GLU A 26 -16.32 23.56 -37.67
CA GLU A 26 -16.24 22.56 -38.76
C GLU A 26 -15.44 23.02 -39.99
N ASP A 27 -14.26 22.41 -40.12
CA ASP A 27 -13.86 21.56 -41.24
C ASP A 27 -13.30 22.16 -42.56
N VAL A 28 -12.26 21.45 -43.02
CA VAL A 28 -11.68 21.29 -44.38
C VAL A 28 -10.95 22.45 -45.10
N GLY A 29 -9.69 22.16 -45.47
CA GLY A 29 -9.12 22.44 -46.80
C GLY A 29 -7.97 23.45 -46.83
N THR A 30 -6.71 23.03 -47.01
CA THR A 30 -5.97 22.95 -48.32
C THR A 30 -5.95 24.28 -49.08
N VAL A 31 -4.88 24.83 -49.64
CA VAL A 31 -3.55 24.37 -50.11
C VAL A 31 -2.89 25.61 -50.76
N GLU A 32 -1.54 25.70 -50.74
CA GLU A 32 -0.65 26.49 -51.64
C GLU A 32 -0.86 28.03 -51.70
N ASP A 33 0.07 28.91 -52.04
CA ASP A 33 1.45 28.88 -52.56
C ASP A 33 2.01 30.31 -52.30
N ALA A 34 3.24 30.45 -51.84
CA ALA A 34 4.41 30.92 -52.60
C ALA A 34 4.38 32.37 -53.18
N GLY A 35 5.46 33.11 -52.89
CA GLY A 35 5.89 34.31 -53.63
C GLY A 35 6.36 35.42 -52.68
N HIS A 36 7.68 35.57 -52.43
CA HIS A 36 8.58 36.48 -53.16
C HIS A 36 8.14 37.96 -53.02
N SER A 37 8.96 38.93 -52.62
CA SER A 37 10.39 39.14 -52.86
C SER A 37 10.88 40.38 -52.12
N ASP A 38 12.15 40.35 -51.75
CA ASP A 38 13.18 41.39 -51.90
C ASP A 38 12.89 42.86 -51.55
N ALA A 39 13.73 43.45 -50.69
CA ALA A 39 14.95 44.17 -51.13
C ALA A 39 15.36 45.29 -50.15
N GLY A 40 16.67 45.34 -49.85
CA GLY A 40 17.44 46.53 -49.49
C GLY A 40 17.54 46.82 -47.98
N GLY A 41 18.70 46.77 -47.31
CA GLY A 41 20.09 46.80 -47.76
C GLY A 41 20.78 48.08 -47.26
N ASP A 42 21.83 47.90 -46.46
CA ASP A 42 22.94 48.81 -46.05
C ASP A 42 23.03 49.00 -44.51
N ALA A 43 23.84 48.21 -43.76
CA ALA A 43 25.32 48.15 -43.66
C ALA A 43 25.90 49.41 -42.96
N ALA A 44 26.76 49.38 -41.93
CA ALA A 44 27.61 48.39 -41.26
C ALA A 44 27.93 48.97 -39.83
N ASP A 45 28.59 48.35 -38.84
CA ASP A 45 29.54 47.26 -38.81
C ASP A 45 29.88 46.85 -37.33
N VAL A 46 30.39 45.62 -37.18
CA VAL A 46 31.28 45.06 -36.13
C VAL A 46 30.72 44.47 -34.79
N THR A 47 30.56 43.13 -34.83
CA THR A 47 31.00 42.01 -33.92
C THR A 47 30.71 42.06 -32.40
N ASP A 48 30.44 41.00 -31.64
CA ASP A 48 30.36 39.52 -31.72
C ASP A 48 29.54 39.12 -30.45
N GLY A 49 28.78 38.04 -30.30
CA GLY A 49 28.62 36.78 -31.01
C GLY A 49 28.02 35.79 -29.99
N ALA A 50 26.72 35.53 -30.12
CA ALA A 50 25.92 34.55 -29.38
C ALA A 50 26.48 33.11 -29.59
N GLY A 51 26.20 32.07 -28.81
CA GLY A 51 24.92 31.65 -28.23
C GLY A 51 24.70 30.17 -28.58
N LEU A 52 24.22 29.43 -27.58
CA LEU A 52 23.50 28.15 -27.57
C LEU A 52 23.51 27.23 -28.81
N ARG A 53 23.84 25.94 -28.55
CA ARG A 53 23.33 24.79 -29.31
C ARG A 53 22.71 23.74 -28.40
N VAL A 54 21.50 23.33 -28.80
CA VAL A 54 20.77 22.12 -28.44
C VAL A 54 21.55 20.88 -28.89
N VAL A 55 21.56 19.82 -28.10
CA VAL A 55 22.10 18.50 -28.49
C VAL A 55 21.07 17.41 -28.21
N GLU A 56 20.51 16.87 -29.29
CA GLU A 56 19.85 15.56 -29.35
C GLU A 56 20.90 14.44 -29.22
N ARG A 57 20.58 13.36 -28.51
CA ARG A 57 21.40 12.14 -28.45
C ARG A 57 20.79 11.03 -29.28
N HIS A 58 21.55 10.58 -30.28
CA HIS A 58 21.34 9.32 -30.98
C HIS A 58 21.98 8.14 -30.24
N SER A 59 21.24 7.03 -30.25
CA SER A 59 21.67 5.67 -30.00
C SER A 59 22.58 5.14 -31.12
N ARG A 60 23.63 4.38 -30.76
CA ARG A 60 24.29 3.43 -31.67
C ARG A 60 24.70 2.16 -30.94
N ASP A 61 24.30 1.04 -31.52
CA ASP A 61 24.84 -0.30 -31.34
C ASP A 61 26.30 -0.41 -31.82
N ALA A 62 27.06 -1.35 -31.25
CA ALA A 62 28.08 -2.11 -31.97
C ALA A 62 28.42 -3.42 -31.25
N ARG A 63 28.59 -4.48 -32.05
CA ARG A 63 28.97 -5.85 -31.69
C ARG A 63 30.48 -6.08 -31.75
N ASP A 64 30.88 -7.21 -31.16
CA ASP A 64 31.99 -8.13 -31.47
C ASP A 64 33.46 -7.68 -31.35
N ALA A 65 34.24 -8.40 -30.52
CA ALA A 65 35.31 -9.32 -31.00
C ALA A 65 36.07 -10.00 -29.86
N GLU A 66 36.32 -11.30 -30.06
CA GLU A 66 37.19 -12.19 -29.30
C GLU A 66 38.67 -11.76 -29.32
N ARG A 67 39.43 -12.08 -28.26
CA ARG A 67 40.80 -12.60 -28.37
C ARG A 67 41.33 -13.24 -27.09
N ASP A 68 41.91 -14.42 -27.30
CA ASP A 68 42.70 -15.25 -26.40
C ASP A 68 43.87 -14.55 -25.70
N GLY A 69 44.23 -15.07 -24.52
CA GLY A 69 45.52 -14.78 -23.88
C GLY A 69 45.61 -15.30 -22.44
N GLY A 70 45.93 -16.59 -22.28
CA GLY A 70 46.15 -17.21 -20.98
C GLY A 70 47.41 -16.69 -20.25
N ARG A 71 47.35 -16.69 -18.92
CA ARG A 71 48.51 -16.90 -18.04
C ARG A 71 48.07 -17.39 -16.66
N GLN A 72 48.70 -18.49 -16.24
CA GLN A 72 48.65 -19.08 -14.92
C GLN A 72 49.27 -18.14 -13.87
N GLY A 73 48.71 -18.16 -12.67
CA GLY A 73 49.30 -17.54 -11.48
C GLY A 73 48.46 -17.85 -10.25
N GLY A 74 48.86 -18.88 -9.50
CA GLY A 74 48.24 -19.24 -8.23
C GLY A 74 48.44 -18.18 -7.15
N GLY A 75 47.40 -17.99 -6.35
CA GLY A 75 47.42 -17.14 -5.16
C GLY A 75 46.28 -17.55 -4.24
N ALA A 76 46.62 -17.88 -3.00
CA ALA A 76 45.75 -18.41 -1.96
C ALA A 76 44.50 -17.54 -1.74
N ARG A 77 43.33 -18.18 -1.63
CA ARG A 77 42.09 -17.55 -1.16
C ARG A 77 42.11 -17.51 0.37
N GLU A 78 42.21 -16.31 0.93
CA GLU A 78 41.77 -16.02 2.29
C GLU A 78 40.23 -16.10 2.38
N PRO A 79 39.66 -16.51 3.53
CA PRO A 79 38.22 -16.62 3.67
C PRO A 79 37.55 -15.24 3.72
N MET A 80 36.53 -15.08 2.89
CA MET A 80 35.63 -13.93 2.89
C MET A 80 35.00 -13.73 4.28
N SER A 81 35.10 -12.50 4.76
CA SER A 81 34.42 -11.97 5.95
C SER A 81 32.89 -11.98 5.74
N PRO A 82 32.07 -12.40 6.73
CA PRO A 82 30.62 -12.45 6.57
C PRO A 82 29.99 -11.05 6.62
N CYS A 83 29.20 -10.73 5.60
CA CYS A 83 28.31 -9.59 5.56
C CYS A 83 27.30 -9.65 6.71
N TYR A 84 27.35 -8.67 7.61
CA TYR A 84 26.31 -8.42 8.61
C TYR A 84 25.01 -7.96 7.93
N SER A 85 23.99 -8.81 7.93
CA SER A 85 22.62 -8.43 7.56
C SER A 85 21.90 -7.86 8.79
N MET A 86 21.40 -6.63 8.67
CA MET A 86 20.61 -5.95 9.70
C MET A 86 19.30 -6.70 9.95
N GLN A 87 19.13 -7.21 11.18
CA GLN A 87 17.84 -7.68 11.68
C GLN A 87 17.02 -6.46 12.12
N ALA A 88 15.89 -6.22 11.46
CA ALA A 88 14.79 -5.52 12.11
C ALA A 88 14.27 -6.47 13.19
N GLN A 89 14.54 -6.16 14.46
CA GLN A 89 14.00 -6.92 15.59
C GLN A 89 12.49 -6.65 15.69
N THR A 90 11.71 -7.33 14.85
CA THR A 90 10.37 -7.76 15.25
C THR A 90 10.59 -8.96 16.16
N GLY A 91 9.96 -8.97 17.35
CA GLY A 91 10.18 -9.94 18.42
C GLY A 91 9.67 -11.36 18.12
N TYR A 92 10.07 -11.96 17.00
CA TYR A 92 9.79 -13.36 16.66
C TYR A 92 11.08 -14.18 16.65
N GLN A 93 11.53 -14.59 17.84
CA GLN A 93 12.43 -15.75 17.94
C GLN A 93 11.57 -17.02 17.99
N ALA A 94 11.51 -17.73 16.87
CA ALA A 94 11.06 -19.11 16.84
C ALA A 94 12.14 -20.00 17.50
N MET A 95 11.81 -20.66 18.61
CA MET A 95 12.68 -21.69 19.19
C MET A 95 12.82 -22.87 18.20
N PRO A 96 14.02 -23.39 17.94
CA PRO A 96 14.19 -24.56 17.09
C PRO A 96 13.81 -25.84 17.84
N ALA A 97 12.89 -26.61 17.26
CA ALA A 97 12.60 -27.98 17.64
C ALA A 97 13.28 -28.97 16.68
N LYS A 98 13.77 -30.10 17.26
CA LYS A 98 14.33 -31.36 16.68
C LYS A 98 15.86 -31.51 16.84
N LEU A 99 16.45 -32.67 17.18
CA LEU A 99 16.01 -34.07 17.37
C LEU A 99 17.18 -34.89 17.95
N ALA A 100 16.88 -35.96 18.73
CA ALA A 100 17.51 -37.30 18.76
C ALA A 100 17.35 -37.91 20.18
N SER A 101 16.50 -38.91 20.44
CA SER A 101 16.66 -40.35 20.15
C SER A 101 17.97 -40.95 20.68
N ASP A 102 17.98 -41.50 21.88
CA ASP A 102 18.00 -42.96 22.11
C ASP A 102 18.19 -43.32 23.60
N GLU A 103 17.51 -44.41 23.99
CA GLU A 103 17.72 -45.33 25.11
C GLU A 103 17.83 -44.80 26.57
N LEU A 104 16.84 -45.14 27.40
CA LEU A 104 17.03 -46.02 28.57
C LEU A 104 15.71 -46.40 29.26
N HIS A 105 15.77 -47.56 29.91
CA HIS A 105 14.70 -48.40 30.45
C HIS A 105 13.75 -47.80 31.50
N SER A 106 12.54 -48.36 31.49
CA SER A 106 11.66 -48.74 32.62
C SER A 106 11.55 -47.80 33.83
N SER A 107 10.33 -47.35 34.13
CA SER A 107 9.55 -47.87 35.28
C SER A 107 8.29 -47.02 35.51
N GLU A 108 7.35 -47.68 36.17
CA GLU A 108 6.01 -47.27 36.55
C GLU A 108 5.95 -45.97 37.38
N GLY A 109 4.81 -45.27 37.34
CA GLY A 109 4.40 -44.42 38.47
C GLY A 109 3.54 -43.19 38.16
N SER A 110 2.23 -43.33 38.38
CA SER A 110 1.31 -42.40 39.09
C SER A 110 1.24 -40.92 38.67
N GLN A 111 0.12 -40.41 38.15
CA GLN A 111 -1.06 -39.90 38.88
C GLN A 111 -0.76 -39.00 40.10
N ARG A 112 -1.43 -37.82 40.10
CA ARG A 112 -1.44 -36.67 41.07
C ARG A 112 -0.40 -35.59 40.71
N LEU A 113 -0.68 -34.29 40.67
CA LEU A 113 -1.54 -33.47 41.53
C LEU A 113 -2.25 -32.34 40.76
N CYS A 114 -3.43 -32.01 41.30
CA CYS A 114 -4.23 -30.81 41.07
C CYS A 114 -3.98 -29.83 42.25
N LYS A 115 -4.22 -28.53 42.01
CA LYS A 115 -4.32 -27.41 42.99
C LYS A 115 -3.04 -26.99 43.74
N ALA A 116 -2.59 -25.76 43.48
CA ALA A 116 -2.32 -24.74 44.51
C ALA A 116 -2.01 -23.37 43.86
N CYS A 117 -2.40 -22.31 44.57
CA CYS A 117 -2.04 -20.88 44.45
C CYS A 117 -3.19 -19.95 44.07
N ASP A 118 -4.19 -19.89 44.97
CA ASP A 118 -4.73 -18.62 45.44
C ASP A 118 -3.89 -18.17 46.64
N GLU A 119 -3.89 -16.85 46.91
CA GLU A 119 -3.26 -16.15 48.06
C GLU A 119 -1.80 -15.70 47.87
N CYS A 120 -1.62 -14.45 47.42
CA CYS A 120 -0.81 -13.44 48.14
C CYS A 120 -0.96 -12.05 47.49
N PHE A 121 -0.84 -11.02 48.33
CA PHE A 121 -0.93 -9.58 48.06
C PHE A 121 -2.33 -8.94 48.08
N GLY A 122 -2.83 -8.78 49.31
CA GLY A 122 -3.67 -7.64 49.65
C GLY A 122 -2.80 -6.39 49.86
N VAL A 123 -2.99 -5.38 49.01
CA VAL A 123 -2.69 -3.99 49.31
C VAL A 123 -3.89 -3.16 48.86
N ARG A 124 -4.61 -2.61 49.84
CA ARG A 124 -5.65 -1.60 49.62
C ARG A 124 -4.98 -0.25 49.38
N LEU A 125 -5.23 0.35 48.23
CA LEU A 125 -5.15 1.80 48.06
C LEU A 125 -6.50 2.26 47.50
N GLY A 126 -7.23 3.01 48.32
CA GLY A 126 -8.52 3.57 47.97
C GLY A 126 -8.36 4.84 47.16
N TRP A 127 -9.01 4.90 46.01
CA TRP A 127 -9.34 6.13 45.30
C TRP A 127 -10.79 6.01 44.84
N GLU A 128 -11.66 6.77 45.50
CA GLU A 128 -13.06 6.94 45.12
C GLU A 128 -13.15 7.99 44.00
N HIS A 129 -13.53 7.57 42.79
CA HIS A 129 -14.30 8.40 41.88
C HIS A 129 -15.30 7.50 41.14
N VAL A 130 -16.52 7.49 41.67
CA VAL A 130 -17.67 6.77 41.11
C VAL A 130 -18.23 7.61 39.96
N VAL A 131 -18.05 7.15 38.73
CA VAL A 131 -18.89 7.53 37.58
C VAL A 131 -19.94 6.43 37.39
N VAL A 132 -21.18 6.76 37.74
CA VAL A 132 -22.34 5.88 37.57
C VAL A 132 -22.66 5.74 36.08
N ARG A 133 -22.59 4.51 35.54
CA ARG A 133 -23.25 4.13 34.27
C ARG A 133 -24.46 3.24 34.60
N PRO A 134 -25.61 3.39 33.92
CA PRO A 134 -26.80 2.58 34.18
C PRO A 134 -26.65 1.18 33.59
N PRO A 135 -27.31 0.15 34.16
CA PRO A 135 -27.29 -1.20 33.60
C PRO A 135 -28.26 -1.29 32.41
N LEU A 136 -27.78 -1.91 31.33
CA LEU A 136 -28.59 -2.40 30.22
C LEU A 136 -29.07 -3.81 30.59
N ASP A 137 -30.36 -3.93 30.92
CA ASP A 137 -31.06 -5.20 31.01
C ASP A 137 -31.23 -5.81 29.62
N LEU A 138 -30.63 -6.98 29.38
CA LEU A 138 -30.97 -7.86 28.26
C LEU A 138 -31.34 -9.23 28.82
N CYS A 139 -32.64 -9.50 28.79
CA CYS A 139 -33.25 -10.80 29.09
C CYS A 139 -32.69 -11.89 28.16
N PHE A 140 -32.02 -12.88 28.75
CA PHE A 140 -31.79 -14.18 28.12
C PHE A 140 -33.06 -15.01 28.23
N ALA A 141 -33.72 -15.26 27.11
CA ALA A 141 -34.69 -16.33 26.97
C ALA A 141 -33.94 -17.65 26.72
N SER A 142 -34.05 -18.56 27.68
CA SER A 142 -33.57 -19.94 27.59
C SER A 142 -34.47 -20.78 26.68
N HIS A 143 -33.90 -21.37 25.63
CA HIS A 143 -34.45 -22.60 25.05
C HIS A 143 -33.38 -23.68 24.98
N GLN A 144 -33.52 -24.64 25.89
CA GLN A 144 -33.01 -26.00 25.76
C GLN A 144 -33.95 -26.82 24.88
N ASP A 145 -33.38 -27.92 24.37
CA ASP A 145 -34.02 -29.10 23.78
C ASP A 145 -34.43 -29.05 22.30
N ILE A 146 -33.54 -29.50 21.40
CA ILE A 146 -33.88 -30.55 20.42
C ILE A 146 -32.73 -31.55 20.28
N ALA A 147 -33.07 -32.77 20.69
CA ALA A 147 -32.55 -34.11 20.42
C ALA A 147 -31.35 -34.32 19.47
N ARG A 148 -30.37 -35.07 19.99
CA ARG A 148 -29.46 -35.93 19.24
C ARG A 148 -30.22 -37.10 18.62
N ALA A 149 -29.96 -37.39 17.34
CA ALA A 149 -30.13 -38.70 16.73
C ALA A 149 -28.92 -39.02 15.82
N PRO A 150 -28.49 -40.30 15.74
CA PRO A 150 -27.24 -40.69 15.11
C PRO A 150 -27.46 -41.07 13.63
N CYS A 151 -26.60 -40.59 12.73
CA CYS A 151 -26.58 -41.07 11.35
C CYS A 151 -25.48 -42.12 11.18
N SER A 152 -25.95 -43.37 11.11
CA SER A 152 -25.24 -44.56 10.68
C SER A 152 -24.97 -44.56 9.16
N SER A 153 -23.76 -44.97 8.79
CA SER A 153 -23.42 -45.85 7.65
C SER A 153 -24.43 -46.01 6.50
N PHE A 154 -24.11 -45.46 5.33
CA PHE A 154 -24.47 -45.86 3.94
C PHE A 154 -23.83 -44.77 3.05
N LEU A 155 -22.86 -44.96 2.15
CA LEU A 155 -22.75 -45.88 1.02
C LEU A 155 -21.26 -46.01 0.59
N ARG A 156 -20.83 -47.25 0.37
CA ARG A 156 -19.85 -47.62 -0.67
C ARG A 156 -20.64 -47.95 -1.94
N GLU A 157 -19.96 -47.80 -3.09
CA GLU A 157 -20.37 -48.21 -4.45
C GLU A 157 -21.38 -47.31 -5.18
N GLU A 158 -20.85 -46.40 -6.01
CA GLU A 158 -20.97 -46.45 -7.48
C GLU A 158 -20.30 -45.19 -8.08
N LEU A 159 -19.05 -45.35 -8.54
CA LEU A 159 -18.39 -44.38 -9.43
C LEU A 159 -18.18 -45.07 -10.77
N THR A 160 -19.25 -45.11 -11.55
CA THR A 160 -19.21 -45.35 -13.00
C THR A 160 -20.12 -44.36 -13.69
N SER A 161 -19.59 -43.73 -14.74
CA SER A 161 -20.25 -42.77 -15.64
C SER A 161 -20.26 -41.29 -15.21
N ALA A 162 -19.07 -40.69 -15.16
CA ALA A 162 -18.94 -39.28 -15.48
C ALA A 162 -19.01 -39.14 -17.01
N ALA A 163 -20.14 -38.65 -17.52
CA ALA A 163 -20.29 -38.27 -18.91
C ALA A 163 -19.40 -37.05 -19.20
N LEU A 164 -18.21 -37.33 -19.75
CA LEU A 164 -17.41 -36.38 -20.50
C LEU A 164 -18.28 -35.80 -21.63
N GLN A 165 -18.80 -34.59 -21.45
CA GLN A 165 -19.15 -33.73 -22.59
C GLN A 165 -17.84 -33.32 -23.27
N GLN A 166 -17.29 -34.22 -24.08
CA GLN A 166 -16.38 -33.84 -25.15
C GLN A 166 -17.18 -32.93 -26.08
N ARG A 167 -16.94 -31.61 -25.99
CA ARG A 167 -17.24 -30.70 -27.10
C ARG A 167 -16.42 -31.19 -28.28
N SER A 168 -17.06 -31.94 -29.19
CA SER A 168 -16.47 -32.28 -30.48
C SER A 168 -16.12 -30.97 -31.16
N VAL A 169 -14.83 -30.71 -31.37
CA VAL A 169 -14.39 -29.68 -32.31
C VAL A 169 -14.96 -30.11 -33.67
N ARG A 170 -16.02 -29.42 -34.10
CA ARG A 170 -16.58 -29.65 -35.43
C ARG A 170 -15.55 -29.19 -36.44
N ASP A 171 -15.32 -30.02 -37.44
CA ASP A 171 -14.54 -29.71 -38.62
C ASP A 171 -15.10 -28.43 -39.28
N ALA A 172 -14.35 -27.33 -39.17
CA ALA A 172 -14.71 -26.02 -39.73
C ALA A 172 -14.74 -26.02 -41.27
N THR A 173 -14.36 -27.13 -41.92
CA THR A 173 -14.36 -27.29 -43.37
C THR A 173 -15.56 -28.10 -43.89
N ALA A 174 -16.37 -28.68 -43.01
CA ALA A 174 -17.59 -29.38 -43.42
C ALA A 174 -18.65 -28.36 -43.88
N PRO A 175 -19.12 -28.39 -45.14
CA PRO A 175 -20.14 -27.48 -45.62
C PRO A 175 -21.42 -27.66 -44.77
N PRO A 176 -22.10 -26.57 -44.37
CA PRO A 176 -23.28 -26.66 -43.52
C PRO A 176 -24.32 -27.57 -44.21
N LYS A 177 -24.71 -28.66 -43.52
CA LYS A 177 -25.81 -29.53 -43.97
C LYS A 177 -26.99 -28.64 -44.33
N HIS A 178 -27.38 -28.66 -45.60
CA HIS A 178 -28.42 -27.84 -46.19
C HIS A 178 -29.60 -27.60 -45.23
N LEU A 179 -29.65 -26.40 -44.62
CA LEU A 179 -30.87 -25.85 -44.07
C LEU A 179 -31.87 -25.80 -45.23
N THR A 180 -32.82 -26.73 -45.24
CA THR A 180 -33.94 -26.69 -46.18
C THR A 180 -34.74 -25.45 -45.82
N TRP A 181 -34.48 -24.36 -46.54
CA TRP A 181 -35.19 -23.09 -46.41
C TRP A 181 -36.67 -23.34 -46.72
N ARG A 182 -37.51 -23.50 -45.69
CA ARG A 182 -38.98 -23.57 -45.80
C ARG A 182 -39.62 -22.17 -45.74
N GLY A 183 -38.86 -21.14 -46.13
CA GLY A 183 -38.96 -19.79 -45.59
C GLY A 183 -40.04 -18.86 -46.12
N SER A 184 -41.21 -19.33 -46.52
CA SER A 184 -42.33 -18.43 -46.84
C SER A 184 -43.51 -18.49 -45.85
N TYR A 185 -43.59 -19.50 -44.98
CA TYR A 185 -44.81 -19.73 -44.18
C TYR A 185 -44.69 -19.35 -42.68
N GLY A 186 -43.66 -18.59 -42.31
CA GLY A 186 -43.36 -18.26 -40.91
C GLY A 186 -42.72 -19.43 -40.13
N GLY A 187 -42.37 -19.19 -38.87
CA GLY A 187 -41.75 -20.18 -37.98
C GLY A 187 -40.38 -19.74 -37.44
N THR A 188 -39.62 -20.64 -36.85
CA THR A 188 -38.25 -20.36 -36.38
C THR A 188 -37.23 -20.93 -37.35
N ILE A 189 -36.22 -20.15 -37.70
CA ILE A 189 -35.06 -20.62 -38.47
C ILE A 189 -33.80 -20.50 -37.60
N GLU A 190 -32.88 -21.46 -37.76
CA GLU A 190 -31.56 -21.42 -37.13
C GLU A 190 -30.53 -20.99 -38.16
N LEU A 191 -29.74 -19.97 -37.83
CA LEU A 191 -28.71 -19.41 -38.70
C LEU A 191 -27.40 -19.33 -37.93
N ASP A 192 -26.32 -19.77 -38.57
CA ASP A 192 -24.98 -19.62 -38.00
C ASP A 192 -24.51 -18.17 -38.18
N VAL A 193 -24.34 -17.46 -37.07
CA VAL A 193 -23.77 -16.11 -37.02
C VAL A 193 -22.46 -16.20 -36.25
N ASN A 194 -21.34 -16.12 -36.97
CA ASN A 194 -19.98 -16.15 -36.40
C ASN A 194 -19.68 -17.38 -35.52
N GLY A 195 -20.21 -18.56 -35.87
CA GLY A 195 -20.02 -19.81 -35.12
C GLY A 195 -21.07 -20.06 -34.03
N CYS A 196 -22.05 -19.16 -33.87
CA CYS A 196 -23.18 -19.30 -32.95
C CYS A 196 -24.47 -19.55 -33.74
N LEU A 197 -25.21 -20.60 -33.38
CA LEU A 197 -26.53 -20.88 -33.95
C LEU A 197 -27.58 -19.96 -33.34
N GLU A 198 -28.01 -18.96 -34.11
CA GLU A 198 -29.03 -17.99 -33.75
C GLU A 198 -30.41 -18.38 -34.25
N LYS A 199 -31.40 -18.29 -33.37
CA LYS A 199 -32.80 -18.57 -33.69
C LYS A 199 -33.51 -17.28 -34.05
N VAL A 200 -33.98 -17.19 -35.29
CA VAL A 200 -34.77 -16.05 -35.77
C VAL A 200 -36.21 -16.50 -35.96
N GLN A 201 -37.12 -15.81 -35.29
CA GLN A 201 -38.55 -15.99 -35.55
C GLN A 201 -38.92 -15.23 -36.83
N ILE A 202 -39.64 -15.89 -37.73
CA ILE A 202 -40.18 -15.35 -38.97
C ILE A 202 -41.69 -15.26 -38.81
N ASP A 203 -42.21 -14.05 -38.87
CA ASP A 203 -43.63 -13.78 -39.05
C ASP A 203 -44.01 -14.04 -40.51
N ALA A 204 -45.10 -14.77 -40.74
CA ALA A 204 -45.50 -15.16 -42.09
C ALA A 204 -45.89 -13.97 -42.99
N LEU A 205 -46.28 -12.83 -42.40
CA LEU A 205 -46.68 -11.62 -43.12
C LEU A 205 -45.56 -10.58 -43.15
N ARG A 206 -44.90 -10.37 -42.01
CA ARG A 206 -43.96 -9.26 -41.77
C ARG A 206 -42.48 -9.68 -41.80
N GLY A 207 -42.17 -10.97 -41.93
CA GLY A 207 -40.80 -11.44 -42.03
C GLY A 207 -40.08 -11.55 -40.68
N PRO A 208 -38.74 -11.40 -40.64
CA PRO A 208 -37.94 -11.64 -39.45
C PRO A 208 -38.28 -10.69 -38.31
N VAL A 209 -38.51 -11.26 -37.14
CA VAL A 209 -38.72 -10.54 -35.88
C VAL A 209 -37.37 -10.04 -35.36
N LEU A 210 -37.29 -8.75 -35.09
CA LEU A 210 -36.12 -8.06 -34.53
C LEU A 210 -36.35 -7.74 -33.05
N PHE A 211 -35.45 -8.13 -32.17
CA PHE A 211 -35.52 -7.75 -30.75
C PHE A 211 -35.12 -6.29 -30.56
N GLN A 212 -35.71 -5.65 -29.55
CA GLN A 212 -35.38 -4.31 -29.08
C GLN A 212 -34.80 -4.36 -27.66
N ALA A 213 -34.06 -3.33 -27.27
CA ALA A 213 -33.36 -3.29 -25.97
C ALA A 213 -34.33 -3.28 -24.76
N ASP A 214 -35.55 -2.79 -24.95
CA ASP A 214 -36.62 -2.76 -23.95
C ASP A 214 -37.39 -4.09 -23.83
N GLY A 215 -37.00 -5.11 -24.60
CA GLY A 215 -37.66 -6.41 -24.66
C GLY A 215 -38.84 -6.50 -25.63
N THR A 216 -39.17 -5.41 -26.35
CA THR A 216 -40.16 -5.44 -27.43
C THR A 216 -39.58 -6.03 -28.73
N THR A 217 -40.43 -6.19 -29.74
CA THR A 217 -40.04 -6.69 -31.06
C THR A 217 -40.51 -5.79 -32.19
N THR A 218 -39.70 -5.64 -33.23
CA THR A 218 -40.03 -4.89 -34.46
C THR A 218 -39.71 -5.73 -35.71
N TYR A 219 -39.83 -5.13 -36.90
CA TYR A 219 -39.56 -5.74 -38.20
C TYR A 219 -38.76 -4.77 -39.08
N PHE A 220 -38.16 -5.24 -40.17
CA PHE A 220 -37.50 -4.36 -41.13
C PHE A 220 -38.53 -3.46 -41.85
N GLU A 221 -38.22 -2.19 -42.05
CA GLU A 221 -39.09 -1.29 -42.83
C GLU A 221 -39.32 -1.80 -44.25
N GLU A 222 -38.33 -2.46 -44.85
CA GLU A 222 -38.38 -3.07 -46.19
C GLU A 222 -39.47 -4.16 -46.30
N THR A 223 -39.87 -4.74 -45.16
CA THR A 223 -40.93 -5.76 -45.06
C THR A 223 -42.30 -5.19 -44.71
N SER A 224 -42.40 -3.88 -44.47
CA SER A 224 -43.65 -3.22 -44.08
C SER A 224 -44.62 -2.97 -45.25
N THR A 225 -44.09 -2.85 -46.47
CA THR A 225 -44.86 -2.50 -47.68
C THR A 225 -45.11 -3.70 -48.60
N VAL A 226 -44.36 -4.80 -48.43
CA VAL A 226 -44.46 -6.02 -49.24
C VAL A 226 -44.52 -7.22 -48.29
N SER A 227 -45.57 -8.04 -48.42
CA SER A 227 -45.70 -9.28 -47.64
C SER A 227 -44.45 -10.16 -47.80
N TRP A 228 -43.93 -10.70 -46.70
CA TRP A 228 -42.76 -11.59 -46.67
C TRP A 228 -42.81 -12.68 -47.74
N GLN A 229 -44.00 -13.25 -47.99
CA GLN A 229 -44.24 -14.29 -48.99
C GLN A 229 -43.98 -13.85 -50.44
N ARG A 230 -44.00 -12.54 -50.72
CA ARG A 230 -43.76 -11.96 -52.03
C ARG A 230 -42.30 -11.56 -52.26
N ILE A 231 -41.49 -11.55 -51.20
CA ILE A 231 -40.04 -11.33 -51.29
C ILE A 231 -39.40 -12.61 -51.85
N ASN A 232 -38.46 -12.47 -52.78
CA ASN A 232 -37.79 -13.64 -53.34
C ASN A 232 -36.94 -14.35 -52.28
N THR A 233 -36.72 -15.64 -52.47
CA THR A 233 -36.02 -16.51 -51.50
C THR A 233 -34.61 -16.03 -51.14
N ALA A 234 -33.88 -15.36 -52.05
CA ALA A 234 -32.54 -14.88 -51.79
C ALA A 234 -32.56 -13.69 -50.81
N ASP A 235 -33.45 -12.73 -51.05
CA ASP A 235 -33.63 -11.58 -50.17
C ASP A 235 -34.19 -11.98 -48.82
N GLN A 236 -35.09 -12.97 -48.77
CA GLN A 236 -35.57 -13.52 -47.50
C GLN A 236 -34.42 -14.11 -46.67
N LYS A 237 -33.49 -14.85 -47.28
CA LYS A 237 -32.30 -15.38 -46.60
C LYS A 237 -31.40 -14.26 -46.08
N LEU A 238 -31.20 -13.22 -46.88
CA LEU A 238 -30.39 -12.06 -46.50
C LEU A 238 -31.00 -11.32 -45.31
N LEU A 239 -32.30 -11.01 -45.35
CA LEU A 239 -33.02 -10.33 -44.27
C LEU A 239 -33.03 -11.18 -43.00
N ALA A 240 -33.23 -12.47 -43.12
CA ALA A 240 -33.14 -13.39 -41.99
C ALA A 240 -31.75 -13.43 -41.36
N HIS A 241 -30.68 -13.46 -42.16
CA HIS A 241 -29.31 -13.38 -41.65
C HIS A 241 -29.02 -12.02 -40.99
N ARG A 242 -29.50 -10.92 -41.57
CA ARG A 242 -29.41 -9.58 -40.97
C ARG A 242 -30.13 -9.56 -39.62
N ALA A 243 -31.34 -10.11 -39.54
CA ALA A 243 -32.09 -10.22 -38.29
C ALA A 243 -31.36 -11.08 -37.26
N ALA A 244 -30.77 -12.21 -37.66
CA ALA A 244 -29.97 -13.05 -36.76
C ALA A 244 -28.82 -12.26 -36.14
N LYS A 245 -28.10 -11.48 -36.96
CA LYS A 245 -26.99 -10.63 -36.49
C LYS A 245 -27.48 -9.53 -35.54
N ILE A 246 -28.57 -8.85 -35.89
CA ILE A 246 -29.18 -7.81 -35.03
C ILE A 246 -29.65 -8.40 -33.70
N ASN A 247 -30.34 -9.55 -33.74
CA ASN A 247 -30.88 -10.21 -32.56
C ASN A 247 -29.77 -10.73 -31.64
N ALA A 248 -28.68 -11.27 -32.19
CA ALA A 248 -27.50 -11.65 -31.42
C ALA A 248 -26.91 -10.45 -30.67
N THR A 249 -26.66 -9.35 -31.39
CA THR A 249 -26.14 -8.11 -30.79
C THR A 249 -27.11 -7.53 -29.75
N MET A 250 -28.42 -7.57 -30.02
CA MET A 250 -29.42 -7.05 -29.08
C MET A 250 -29.53 -7.92 -27.82
N LYS A 251 -29.42 -9.24 -27.95
CA LYS A 251 -29.40 -10.16 -26.80
C LYS A 251 -28.19 -9.90 -25.91
N GLU A 252 -27.01 -9.72 -26.50
CA GLU A 252 -25.80 -9.31 -25.77
C GLU A 252 -26.01 -7.96 -25.05
N ARG A 253 -26.61 -6.98 -25.72
CA ARG A 253 -26.93 -5.67 -25.12
C ARG A 253 -27.95 -5.78 -23.98
N MET A 254 -28.97 -6.64 -24.11
CA MET A 254 -29.93 -6.90 -23.04
C MET A 254 -29.27 -7.59 -21.83
N GLU A 255 -28.34 -8.51 -22.05
CA GLU A 255 -27.54 -9.12 -20.98
C GLU A 255 -26.65 -8.08 -20.29
N GLU A 256 -26.01 -7.21 -21.05
CA GLU A 256 -25.23 -6.08 -20.53
C GLU A 256 -26.09 -5.14 -19.67
N LEU A 257 -27.26 -4.72 -20.18
CA LEU A 257 -28.19 -3.85 -19.44
C LEU A 257 -28.68 -4.52 -18.16
N LYS A 258 -28.99 -5.83 -18.20
CA LYS A 258 -29.34 -6.58 -16.99
C LYS A 258 -28.18 -6.64 -15.99
N ALA A 259 -26.95 -6.80 -16.45
CA ALA A 259 -25.78 -6.79 -15.59
C ALA A 259 -25.53 -5.40 -14.96
N ILE A 260 -25.65 -4.33 -15.76
CA ILE A 260 -25.57 -2.95 -15.26
C ILE A 260 -26.68 -2.69 -14.24
N GLN A 261 -27.91 -3.12 -14.52
CA GLN A 261 -29.05 -2.96 -13.61
C GLN A 261 -28.83 -3.73 -12.31
N ALA A 262 -28.36 -4.99 -12.38
CA ALA A 262 -28.02 -5.79 -11.20
C ALA A 262 -26.88 -5.17 -10.38
N ALA A 263 -25.85 -4.64 -11.04
CA ALA A 263 -24.79 -3.87 -10.38
C ALA A 263 -25.31 -2.58 -9.75
N SER A 264 -26.28 -1.92 -10.37
CA SER A 264 -26.86 -0.67 -9.86
C SER A 264 -27.93 -0.90 -8.79
N ALA A 265 -28.38 -2.14 -8.60
CA ALA A 265 -29.39 -2.49 -7.59
C ALA A 265 -28.89 -2.33 -6.15
N SER A 266 -27.57 -2.27 -5.95
CA SER A 266 -26.92 -1.92 -4.68
C SER A 266 -25.98 -0.74 -4.91
N SER A 267 -25.65 0.01 -3.86
CA SER A 267 -24.56 0.99 -3.93
C SER A 267 -23.21 0.25 -3.97
N ALA A 268 -22.16 0.92 -4.47
CA ALA A 268 -20.81 0.38 -4.42
C ALA A 268 -20.39 0.07 -2.97
N GLU A 269 -20.73 0.94 -2.02
CA GLU A 269 -20.48 0.76 -0.59
C GLU A 269 -21.14 -0.51 -0.02
N GLU A 270 -22.39 -0.79 -0.40
CA GLU A 270 -23.09 -1.99 0.05
C GLU A 270 -22.44 -3.26 -0.53
N ARG A 271 -21.99 -3.25 -1.79
CA ARG A 271 -21.22 -4.37 -2.35
C ARG A 271 -19.90 -4.59 -1.61
N ILE A 272 -19.17 -3.50 -1.33
CA ILE A 272 -17.92 -3.53 -0.58
C ILE A 272 -18.16 -4.15 0.79
N ARG A 273 -19.21 -3.72 1.51
CA ARG A 273 -19.64 -4.26 2.81
C ARG A 273 -19.96 -5.75 2.75
N GLN A 274 -20.76 -6.19 1.77
CA GLN A 274 -21.10 -7.60 1.60
C GLN A 274 -19.87 -8.46 1.32
N ARG A 275 -18.95 -7.98 0.48
CA ARG A 275 -17.69 -8.67 0.19
C ARG A 275 -16.79 -8.74 1.42
N CYS A 276 -16.58 -7.65 2.16
CA CYS A 276 -15.80 -7.67 3.41
C CYS A 276 -16.44 -8.60 4.45
N HIS A 277 -17.77 -8.62 4.58
CA HIS A 277 -18.47 -9.54 5.49
C HIS A 277 -18.20 -11.02 5.13
N LYS A 278 -18.23 -11.37 3.84
CA LYS A 278 -17.87 -12.72 3.36
C LYS A 278 -16.40 -13.05 3.66
N GLU A 279 -15.50 -12.09 3.47
CA GLU A 279 -14.06 -12.27 3.74
C GLU A 279 -13.74 -12.43 5.23
N ILE A 280 -14.42 -11.68 6.10
CA ILE A 280 -14.32 -11.81 7.57
C ILE A 280 -14.84 -13.17 8.03
N ALA A 281 -15.87 -13.72 7.38
CA ALA A 281 -16.41 -15.03 7.70
C ALA A 281 -15.52 -16.21 7.26
N ARG A 282 -14.44 -15.96 6.49
CA ARG A 282 -13.47 -17.01 6.14
C ARG A 282 -12.67 -17.46 7.37
N PRO A 283 -12.19 -18.71 7.40
CA PRO A 283 -11.24 -19.14 8.41
C PRO A 283 -10.03 -18.22 8.46
N VAL A 284 -9.57 -17.93 9.68
CA VAL A 284 -8.37 -17.13 9.88
C VAL A 284 -7.16 -17.89 9.37
N ILE A 285 -6.30 -17.17 8.64
CA ILE A 285 -5.12 -17.72 8.00
C ILE A 285 -3.90 -17.23 8.77
N ALA A 286 -3.04 -18.15 9.21
CA ALA A 286 -1.80 -17.80 9.91
C ALA A 286 -0.63 -17.71 8.94
N TRP A 287 0.08 -16.57 8.95
CA TRP A 287 1.38 -16.46 8.29
C TRP A 287 2.40 -17.40 8.92
N GLN A 288 3.23 -18.04 8.10
CA GLN A 288 4.36 -18.83 8.57
C GLN A 288 5.66 -18.14 8.19
N THR A 289 6.49 -17.82 9.17
CA THR A 289 7.78 -17.17 8.95
C THR A 289 8.65 -17.97 7.99
N ILE A 290 9.18 -17.30 6.97
CA ILE A 290 10.01 -17.89 5.91
C ILE A 290 11.46 -17.41 6.08
N GLY A 291 12.41 -18.33 6.05
CA GLY A 291 13.84 -18.02 6.10
C GLY A 291 14.47 -17.80 4.71
N HIS A 292 15.69 -17.24 4.70
CA HIS A 292 16.47 -16.96 3.49
C HIS A 292 16.52 -18.14 2.50
N ASP A 293 16.90 -19.34 2.97
CA ASP A 293 17.08 -20.53 2.12
C ASP A 293 15.79 -20.96 1.41
N LYS A 294 14.64 -20.71 2.04
CA LYS A 294 13.34 -21.07 1.46
C LYS A 294 12.97 -20.08 0.35
N VAL A 295 13.14 -18.78 0.58
CA VAL A 295 12.94 -17.74 -0.46
C VAL A 295 13.87 -17.99 -1.64
N GLN A 296 15.17 -18.21 -1.40
CA GLN A 296 16.14 -18.47 -2.46
C GLN A 296 15.75 -19.66 -3.34
N ARG A 297 15.30 -20.77 -2.75
CA ARG A 297 14.92 -21.98 -3.51
C ARG A 297 13.57 -21.90 -4.21
N ASN A 298 12.64 -21.10 -3.70
CA ASN A 298 11.23 -21.16 -4.12
C ASN A 298 10.70 -19.88 -4.77
N HIS A 299 11.44 -18.77 -4.79
CA HIS A 299 10.92 -17.49 -5.30
C HIS A 299 10.45 -17.52 -6.76
N GLU A 300 10.96 -18.43 -7.60
CA GLU A 300 10.53 -18.60 -9.00
C GLU A 300 9.35 -19.56 -9.18
N LYS A 301 8.89 -20.22 -8.10
CA LYS A 301 7.84 -21.23 -8.19
C LYS A 301 6.45 -20.59 -8.24
N MET A 302 5.63 -21.12 -9.15
CA MET A 302 4.17 -20.91 -9.16
C MET A 302 3.56 -21.71 -8.01
N CYS A 303 3.15 -21.00 -6.97
CA CYS A 303 2.53 -21.58 -5.79
C CYS A 303 1.08 -21.12 -5.69
N LYS A 304 0.25 -21.94 -5.04
CA LYS A 304 -1.09 -21.50 -4.65
C LYS A 304 -1.01 -20.48 -3.53
N GLY A 305 -1.88 -19.48 -3.61
CA GLY A 305 -2.12 -18.54 -2.54
C GLY A 305 -2.79 -19.19 -1.34
N MET A 306 -2.55 -18.63 -0.17
CA MET A 306 -3.13 -19.11 1.08
C MET A 306 -4.58 -18.66 1.28
N ILE A 307 -5.03 -17.59 0.60
CA ILE A 307 -6.34 -16.97 0.80
C ILE A 307 -7.40 -17.55 -0.14
N TYR A 308 -7.10 -17.60 -1.43
CA TYR A 308 -8.05 -18.03 -2.46
C TYR A 308 -7.67 -19.39 -3.09
N HIS A 309 -6.53 -19.96 -2.72
CA HIS A 309 -6.03 -21.26 -3.22
C HIS A 309 -5.87 -21.33 -4.74
N LEU A 310 -5.69 -20.17 -5.36
CA LEU A 310 -5.36 -20.02 -6.77
C LEU A 310 -3.84 -19.93 -6.92
N GLU A 311 -3.30 -20.53 -7.97
CA GLU A 311 -2.01 -20.08 -8.50
C GLU A 311 -2.18 -18.63 -8.99
N PHE A 312 -1.20 -17.78 -8.72
CA PHE A 312 -1.27 -16.35 -9.02
C PHE A 312 0.07 -15.84 -9.59
N PRO A 313 0.04 -14.82 -10.46
CA PRO A 313 1.25 -14.21 -10.99
C PRO A 313 1.93 -13.32 -9.94
N TRP A 314 3.26 -13.25 -9.97
CA TRP A 314 4.07 -12.39 -9.09
C TRP A 314 5.05 -11.52 -9.90
N SER A 315 4.82 -11.41 -11.21
CA SER A 315 5.56 -10.55 -12.14
C SER A 315 4.65 -10.08 -13.27
N GLU A 316 5.03 -9.00 -13.94
CA GLU A 316 4.36 -8.53 -15.17
C GLU A 316 4.26 -9.65 -16.22
N GLU A 317 5.37 -10.37 -16.45
CA GLU A 317 5.44 -11.47 -17.42
C GLU A 317 4.48 -12.62 -17.09
N THR A 318 4.43 -13.02 -15.80
CA THR A 318 3.52 -14.08 -15.38
C THR A 318 2.06 -13.64 -15.46
N LEU A 319 1.75 -12.37 -15.19
CA LEU A 319 0.40 -11.83 -15.36
C LEU A 319 -0.01 -11.79 -16.84
N GLU A 320 0.88 -11.34 -17.73
CA GLU A 320 0.64 -11.33 -19.18
C GLU A 320 0.36 -12.74 -19.71
N LYS A 321 1.15 -13.73 -19.24
CA LYS A 321 0.97 -15.14 -19.60
C LYS A 321 -0.34 -15.74 -19.10
N MET A 322 -0.77 -15.41 -17.88
CA MET A 322 -2.01 -15.92 -17.28
C MET A 322 -3.27 -15.21 -17.82
N GLY A 323 -3.12 -13.94 -18.20
CA GLY A 323 -4.06 -13.19 -19.01
C GLY A 323 -5.44 -12.90 -18.36
N PRO A 324 -6.39 -12.41 -19.19
CA PRO A 324 -7.74 -12.02 -18.75
C PRO A 324 -8.55 -13.13 -18.06
N GLN A 325 -8.34 -14.38 -18.46
CA GLN A 325 -9.05 -15.53 -17.92
C GLN A 325 -8.70 -15.77 -16.45
N TRP A 326 -7.41 -15.61 -16.09
CA TRP A 326 -6.99 -15.69 -14.70
C TRP A 326 -7.56 -14.53 -13.88
N LEU A 327 -7.50 -13.29 -14.39
CA LEU A 327 -8.07 -12.13 -13.69
C LEU A 327 -9.57 -12.28 -13.43
N THR A 328 -10.31 -12.80 -14.40
CA THR A 328 -11.74 -13.12 -14.22
C THR A 328 -11.94 -14.07 -13.04
N LYS A 329 -11.17 -15.17 -13.00
CA LYS A 329 -11.24 -16.15 -11.91
C LYS A 329 -10.85 -15.53 -10.56
N ALA A 330 -9.78 -14.72 -10.54
CA ALA A 330 -9.27 -14.06 -9.34
C ALA A 330 -10.29 -13.07 -8.76
N PHE A 331 -10.87 -12.21 -9.61
CA PHE A 331 -11.84 -11.21 -9.18
C PHE A 331 -13.18 -11.83 -8.77
N HIS A 332 -13.61 -12.94 -9.40
CA HIS A 332 -14.74 -13.72 -8.90
C HIS A 332 -14.45 -14.33 -7.53
N ALA A 333 -13.26 -14.90 -7.33
CA ALA A 333 -12.88 -15.50 -6.05
C ALA A 333 -12.82 -14.48 -4.90
N ALA A 334 -12.39 -13.25 -5.19
CA ALA A 334 -12.39 -12.12 -4.27
C ALA A 334 -13.75 -11.42 -4.13
N GLY A 335 -14.74 -11.76 -4.96
CA GLY A 335 -16.05 -11.11 -4.97
C GLY A 335 -16.04 -9.66 -5.45
N THR A 336 -15.02 -9.25 -6.20
CA THR A 336 -14.84 -7.88 -6.72
C THR A 336 -15.37 -7.73 -8.15
N LEU A 337 -15.62 -8.85 -8.83
CA LEU A 337 -16.30 -8.95 -10.12
C LEU A 337 -17.52 -9.88 -10.00
N GLN A 338 -18.64 -9.52 -10.64
CA GLN A 338 -19.87 -10.30 -10.62
C GLN A 338 -19.77 -11.55 -11.50
N GLU A 339 -20.39 -12.67 -11.09
CA GLU A 339 -20.26 -14.00 -11.70
C GLU A 339 -20.55 -14.05 -13.22
N GLY A 340 -21.45 -13.20 -13.74
CA GLY A 340 -21.74 -13.16 -15.17
C GLY A 340 -20.74 -12.34 -16.00
N ASN A 341 -19.96 -11.48 -15.36
CA ASN A 341 -19.03 -10.58 -16.01
C ASN A 341 -17.67 -11.27 -16.21
N ALA A 342 -16.77 -10.64 -16.97
CA ALA A 342 -15.44 -11.16 -17.20
C ALA A 342 -14.47 -10.03 -17.53
N VAL A 343 -13.19 -10.25 -17.29
CA VAL A 343 -12.11 -9.49 -17.92
C VAL A 343 -11.89 -10.08 -19.31
N VAL A 344 -12.04 -9.26 -20.35
CA VAL A 344 -11.90 -9.69 -21.76
C VAL A 344 -10.59 -9.25 -22.40
N GLU A 345 -9.91 -8.26 -21.81
CA GLU A 345 -8.62 -7.77 -22.27
C GLU A 345 -7.76 -7.32 -21.09
N LEU A 346 -6.45 -7.46 -21.25
CA LEU A 346 -5.42 -6.97 -20.35
C LEU A 346 -4.34 -6.26 -21.17
N ILE A 347 -3.94 -5.06 -20.74
CA ILE A 347 -2.93 -4.24 -21.39
C ILE A 347 -1.92 -3.79 -20.32
N LEU A 348 -0.68 -4.28 -20.37
CA LEU A 348 0.37 -3.83 -19.45
C LEU A 348 0.94 -2.46 -19.86
N GLU A 349 1.05 -1.53 -18.93
CA GLU A 349 1.65 -0.21 -19.16
C GLU A 349 3.19 -0.25 -19.02
N LYS A 350 3.88 -1.07 -19.83
CA LYS A 350 5.33 -1.34 -19.71
C LYS A 350 6.24 -0.11 -19.80
N LYS A 351 5.74 1.01 -20.31
CA LYS A 351 6.48 2.27 -20.42
C LYS A 351 6.52 3.06 -19.10
N VAL A 352 5.55 2.85 -18.21
CA VAL A 352 5.44 3.56 -16.95
C VAL A 352 6.08 2.71 -15.85
N LYS A 353 7.27 3.10 -15.40
CA LYS A 353 7.95 2.43 -14.29
C LYS A 353 7.55 3.09 -12.98
N VAL A 354 6.94 2.31 -12.09
CA VAL A 354 6.64 2.76 -10.73
C VAL A 354 7.85 2.44 -9.85
N THR A 355 8.75 3.41 -9.70
CA THR A 355 9.98 3.26 -8.91
C THR A 355 9.82 3.67 -7.44
N ALA A 356 8.66 4.21 -7.07
CA ALA A 356 8.39 4.64 -5.71
C ALA A 356 8.30 3.44 -4.73
N GLY A 357 8.96 3.57 -3.58
CA GLY A 357 8.88 2.64 -2.44
C GLY A 357 9.91 1.50 -2.44
N ASN A 358 10.42 1.15 -1.26
CA ASN A 358 11.63 0.32 -1.10
C ASN A 358 11.37 -1.17 -0.81
N ASN A 359 10.10 -1.64 -0.79
CA ASN A 359 9.75 -2.98 -0.28
C ASN A 359 9.12 -3.93 -1.31
N ALA A 360 8.69 -3.43 -2.47
CA ALA A 360 7.96 -4.23 -3.46
C ALA A 360 8.07 -3.63 -4.87
N GLY A 361 8.08 -4.50 -5.88
CA GLY A 361 7.88 -4.13 -7.27
C GLY A 361 6.43 -3.68 -7.51
N LYS A 362 6.24 -2.80 -8.49
CA LYS A 362 4.97 -2.16 -8.79
C LYS A 362 4.82 -1.92 -10.28
N PHE A 363 3.62 -2.11 -10.80
CA PHE A 363 3.31 -1.79 -12.20
C PHE A 363 1.85 -1.44 -12.39
N PHE A 364 1.56 -0.72 -13.48
CA PHE A 364 0.20 -0.39 -13.91
C PHE A 364 -0.22 -1.26 -15.08
N PHE A 365 -1.53 -1.50 -15.16
CA PHE A 365 -2.13 -2.19 -16.27
C PHE A 365 -3.59 -1.78 -16.43
N GLU A 366 -4.09 -1.92 -17.64
CA GLU A 366 -5.49 -1.69 -17.96
C GLU A 366 -6.21 -3.01 -18.23
N VAL A 367 -7.50 -3.04 -17.91
CA VAL A 367 -8.39 -4.14 -18.20
C VAL A 367 -9.65 -3.62 -18.88
N ARG A 368 -10.21 -4.44 -19.76
CA ARG A 368 -11.55 -4.24 -20.30
C ARG A 368 -12.45 -5.33 -19.76
N TYR A 369 -13.61 -4.93 -19.24
CA TYR A 369 -14.62 -5.87 -18.79
C TYR A 369 -15.59 -6.21 -19.93
N LYS A 370 -16.20 -7.39 -19.87
CA LYS A 370 -17.28 -7.78 -20.77
C LYS A 370 -18.44 -6.78 -20.66
N TRP A 371 -18.77 -6.38 -19.44
CA TRP A 371 -19.75 -5.35 -19.14
C TRP A 371 -19.15 -4.32 -18.18
N GLN A 372 -19.03 -3.08 -18.64
CA GLN A 372 -18.53 -2.00 -17.81
C GLN A 372 -19.63 -1.53 -16.85
N THR A 373 -19.33 -1.49 -15.55
CA THR A 373 -20.22 -0.91 -14.53
C THR A 373 -19.56 0.32 -13.89
N PRO A 374 -20.33 1.25 -13.29
CA PRO A 374 -19.76 2.47 -12.72
C PRO A 374 -18.71 2.24 -11.61
N ASP A 375 -18.76 1.10 -10.93
CA ASP A 375 -17.83 0.76 -9.85
C ASP A 375 -16.61 -0.04 -10.29
N LEU A 376 -16.54 -0.48 -11.55
CA LEU A 376 -15.40 -1.23 -12.09
C LEU A 376 -14.37 -0.28 -12.69
N HIS A 377 -13.16 -0.33 -12.16
CA HIS A 377 -12.04 0.48 -12.60
C HIS A 377 -11.29 -0.29 -13.68
N THR A 378 -11.01 0.37 -14.79
CA THR A 378 -10.25 -0.21 -15.90
C THR A 378 -8.76 -0.04 -15.73
N LYS A 379 -8.31 1.01 -15.05
CA LYS A 379 -6.90 1.26 -14.73
C LYS A 379 -6.58 0.72 -13.34
N LEU A 380 -5.65 -0.23 -13.29
CA LEU A 380 -5.33 -0.97 -12.08
C LEU A 380 -3.84 -0.84 -11.73
N PHE A 381 -3.56 -1.06 -10.46
CA PHE A 381 -2.22 -1.08 -9.89
C PHE A 381 -1.96 -2.46 -9.29
N ALA A 382 -0.77 -3.02 -9.54
CA ALA A 382 -0.32 -4.24 -8.91
C ALA A 382 0.95 -3.99 -8.09
N LYS A 383 0.95 -4.46 -6.84
CA LYS A 383 2.13 -4.59 -5.98
C LYS A 383 2.53 -6.06 -5.93
N ILE A 384 3.80 -6.33 -6.20
CA ILE A 384 4.39 -7.67 -6.32
C ILE A 384 5.76 -7.71 -5.64
N PRO A 385 6.31 -8.88 -5.34
CA PRO A 385 7.67 -8.95 -4.84
C PRO A 385 8.69 -8.43 -5.86
N PHE A 386 9.81 -7.91 -5.36
CA PHE A 386 10.98 -7.68 -6.22
C PHE A 386 11.55 -9.01 -6.75
N PRO A 387 12.16 -9.01 -7.95
CA PRO A 387 12.90 -10.18 -8.40
C PRO A 387 14.12 -10.40 -7.50
N LEU A 388 14.47 -11.65 -7.24
CA LEU A 388 15.69 -12.02 -6.49
C LEU A 388 16.94 -11.98 -7.39
N SER A 389 17.05 -10.95 -8.23
CA SER A 389 18.12 -10.77 -9.18
C SER A 389 18.50 -9.30 -9.31
N GLY A 390 19.68 -9.03 -9.90
CA GLY A 390 20.16 -7.67 -10.15
C GLY A 390 20.22 -6.79 -8.90
N ALA A 391 19.93 -5.50 -9.09
CA ALA A 391 20.03 -4.47 -8.04
C ALA A 391 18.99 -4.64 -6.90
N THR A 392 17.95 -5.45 -7.10
CA THR A 392 16.82 -5.60 -6.17
C THR A 392 16.88 -6.87 -5.33
N SER A 393 17.90 -7.73 -5.50
CA SER A 393 18.01 -9.00 -4.77
C SER A 393 18.03 -8.80 -3.24
N ASN A 394 18.76 -7.78 -2.76
CA ASN A 394 18.76 -7.45 -1.33
C ASN A 394 17.41 -6.90 -0.84
N ASP A 395 16.67 -6.17 -1.68
CA ASP A 395 15.36 -5.64 -1.31
C ASP A 395 14.33 -6.77 -1.22
N ARG A 396 14.39 -7.72 -2.16
CA ARG A 396 13.59 -8.94 -2.11
C ARG A 396 13.80 -9.72 -0.82
N LEU A 397 15.05 -9.94 -0.40
CA LEU A 397 15.33 -10.59 0.89
C LEU A 397 14.87 -9.73 2.07
N SER A 398 15.08 -8.41 2.01
CA SER A 398 14.64 -7.48 3.04
C SER A 398 13.13 -7.54 3.27
N SER A 399 12.33 -7.46 2.20
CA SER A 399 10.87 -7.50 2.34
C SER A 399 10.36 -8.89 2.72
N SER A 400 10.86 -9.94 2.07
CA SER A 400 10.32 -11.30 2.22
C SER A 400 10.80 -12.05 3.47
N VAL A 401 11.91 -11.62 4.06
CA VAL A 401 12.49 -12.28 5.25
C VAL A 401 12.58 -11.33 6.43
N ASN A 402 13.16 -10.14 6.26
CA ASN A 402 13.46 -9.27 7.40
C ASN A 402 12.27 -8.42 7.87
N LYS A 403 11.30 -8.18 6.99
CA LYS A 403 10.11 -7.35 7.24
C LYS A 403 8.81 -8.13 7.17
N GLN A 404 8.88 -9.46 7.17
CA GLN A 404 7.67 -10.28 7.17
C GLN A 404 6.87 -10.08 8.47
N PRO A 405 5.53 -10.18 8.43
CA PRO A 405 4.70 -10.43 7.25
C PRO A 405 3.93 -9.19 6.75
N MET A 406 4.63 -8.08 6.51
CA MET A 406 3.97 -6.82 6.10
C MET A 406 3.06 -6.97 4.87
N ASP A 407 3.47 -7.69 3.83
CA ASP A 407 2.64 -7.85 2.61
C ASP A 407 1.35 -8.64 2.88
N PHE A 408 1.38 -9.59 3.81
CA PHE A 408 0.17 -10.31 4.28
C PHE A 408 -0.77 -9.37 5.03
N TYR A 409 -0.23 -8.51 5.91
CA TYR A 409 -1.03 -7.53 6.64
C TYR A 409 -1.65 -6.49 5.70
N GLU A 410 -0.94 -6.05 4.66
CA GLU A 410 -1.48 -5.14 3.66
C GLU A 410 -2.66 -5.74 2.90
N ILE A 411 -2.50 -6.97 2.41
CA ILE A 411 -3.56 -7.69 1.73
C ILE A 411 -4.78 -7.82 2.64
N ASN A 412 -4.58 -8.15 3.92
CA ASN A 412 -5.68 -8.25 4.88
C ASN A 412 -6.33 -6.90 5.18
N ALA A 413 -5.57 -5.80 5.28
CA ALA A 413 -6.14 -4.48 5.51
C ALA A 413 -7.12 -4.09 4.38
N TYR A 414 -6.72 -4.27 3.12
CA TYR A 414 -7.61 -4.04 1.97
C TYR A 414 -8.77 -5.04 1.92
N ARG A 415 -8.50 -6.33 2.08
CA ARG A 415 -9.50 -7.40 1.94
C ARG A 415 -10.59 -7.32 3.02
N LEU A 416 -10.20 -7.06 4.26
CA LEU A 416 -11.07 -7.17 5.43
C LEU A 416 -11.67 -5.82 5.84
N LEU A 417 -10.92 -4.72 5.70
CA LEU A 417 -11.27 -3.45 6.35
C LEU A 417 -11.80 -2.38 5.39
N GLU A 418 -11.81 -2.59 4.07
CA GLU A 418 -12.24 -1.56 3.09
C GLU A 418 -13.62 -0.97 3.42
N ALA A 419 -14.58 -1.79 3.88
CA ALA A 419 -15.91 -1.33 4.27
C ALA A 419 -15.97 -0.57 5.61
N SER A 420 -14.96 -0.74 6.46
CA SER A 420 -14.90 -0.23 7.84
C SER A 420 -13.84 0.87 8.03
N MET A 421 -13.02 1.12 7.02
CA MET A 421 -11.97 2.12 7.06
C MET A 421 -12.62 3.51 7.09
N PRO A 422 -12.31 4.37 8.07
CA PRO A 422 -12.92 5.69 8.19
C PRO A 422 -12.32 6.74 7.23
N VAL A 423 -11.52 6.28 6.26
CA VAL A 423 -10.86 7.09 5.24
C VAL A 423 -10.84 6.32 3.92
N LYS A 424 -10.77 7.04 2.80
CA LYS A 424 -10.72 6.37 1.49
C LYS A 424 -9.43 5.58 1.33
N THR A 425 -9.55 4.42 0.70
CA THR A 425 -8.44 3.58 0.26
C THR A 425 -8.69 3.18 -1.19
N PRO A 426 -7.65 2.90 -2.00
CA PRO A 426 -7.84 2.30 -3.30
C PRO A 426 -8.73 1.06 -3.24
N LYS A 427 -9.77 0.99 -4.07
CA LYS A 427 -10.64 -0.19 -4.17
C LYS A 427 -9.82 -1.46 -4.38
N PHE A 428 -10.04 -2.47 -3.54
CA PHE A 428 -9.40 -3.77 -3.68
C PHE A 428 -10.04 -4.59 -4.81
N TYR A 429 -9.20 -5.25 -5.60
CA TYR A 429 -9.64 -6.20 -6.63
C TYR A 429 -9.24 -7.64 -6.31
N PHE A 430 -8.00 -7.85 -5.88
CA PHE A 430 -7.50 -9.18 -5.53
C PHE A 430 -6.22 -9.06 -4.70
N GLY A 431 -5.94 -10.03 -3.85
CA GLY A 431 -4.66 -10.11 -3.18
C GLY A 431 -4.44 -11.48 -2.55
N ASP A 432 -3.27 -12.06 -2.76
CA ASP A 432 -2.92 -13.37 -2.19
C ASP A 432 -1.40 -13.48 -1.98
N ILE A 433 -0.99 -14.42 -1.14
CA ILE A 433 0.40 -14.64 -0.75
C ILE A 433 0.66 -16.12 -0.46
N SER A 434 1.90 -16.58 -0.67
CA SER A 434 2.30 -17.97 -0.47
C SER A 434 3.33 -18.14 0.65
N ASN A 435 3.02 -18.99 1.63
CA ASN A 435 3.97 -19.47 2.64
C ASN A 435 5.10 -20.33 2.03
N GLU A 436 4.95 -20.83 0.80
CA GLU A 436 5.94 -21.68 0.15
C GLU A 436 7.06 -20.87 -0.50
N SER A 437 6.71 -19.77 -1.18
CA SER A 437 7.63 -19.00 -2.02
C SER A 437 7.86 -17.56 -1.58
N SER A 438 7.10 -17.06 -0.60
CA SER A 438 6.99 -15.62 -0.26
C SER A 438 6.57 -14.72 -1.42
N ASN A 439 6.07 -15.31 -2.53
CA ASN A 439 5.44 -14.56 -3.60
C ASN A 439 4.09 -14.03 -3.11
N PHE A 440 3.73 -12.83 -3.57
CA PHE A 440 2.44 -12.24 -3.34
C PHE A 440 2.02 -11.41 -4.56
N ILE A 441 0.74 -11.07 -4.61
CA ILE A 441 0.22 -10.03 -5.47
C ILE A 441 -0.87 -9.29 -4.72
N LEU A 442 -0.92 -7.98 -4.87
CA LEU A 442 -2.02 -7.13 -4.43
C LEU A 442 -2.43 -6.24 -5.60
N ILE A 443 -3.69 -6.33 -6.01
CA ILE A 443 -4.29 -5.57 -7.09
C ILE A 443 -5.35 -4.63 -6.51
N THR A 444 -5.17 -3.34 -6.77
CA THR A 444 -6.12 -2.28 -6.40
C THR A 444 -6.47 -1.43 -7.62
N GLU A 445 -7.44 -0.54 -7.49
CA GLU A 445 -7.57 0.56 -8.44
C GLU A 445 -6.27 1.38 -8.49
N ARG A 446 -5.98 1.95 -9.66
CA ARG A 446 -4.94 2.96 -9.82
C ARG A 446 -5.51 4.31 -9.36
N VAL A 447 -4.86 4.95 -8.40
CA VAL A 447 -5.20 6.33 -8.01
C VAL A 447 -4.98 7.27 -9.21
N PRO A 448 -6.00 8.02 -9.66
CA PRO A 448 -5.93 8.88 -10.85
C PRO A 448 -5.30 10.24 -10.52
N PHE A 449 -4.00 10.24 -10.20
CA PHE A 449 -3.23 11.47 -9.99
C PHE A 449 -3.27 12.38 -11.23
N THR A 450 -3.62 13.66 -11.03
CA THR A 450 -3.78 14.66 -12.11
C THR A 450 -2.54 15.55 -12.27
N GLY A 451 -1.93 15.99 -11.17
CA GLY A 451 -0.81 16.95 -11.17
C GLY A 451 -0.77 17.74 -9.87
N MET A 452 0.12 18.72 -9.75
CA MET A 452 0.18 19.57 -8.55
C MET A 452 -0.88 20.67 -8.59
N PRO A 453 -1.39 21.17 -7.44
CA PRO A 453 -2.29 22.31 -7.36
C PRO A 453 -1.83 23.57 -8.12
N PRO A 454 -2.76 24.47 -8.54
CA PRO A 454 -4.20 24.38 -8.35
C PRO A 454 -4.87 23.39 -9.33
N LEU A 455 -5.85 22.63 -8.83
CA LEU A 455 -6.63 21.66 -9.59
C LEU A 455 -8.13 21.98 -9.53
N LYS A 456 -8.94 21.35 -10.39
CA LYS A 456 -10.41 21.44 -10.26
C LYS A 456 -10.89 20.65 -9.04
N PRO A 457 -12.07 20.98 -8.47
CA PRO A 457 -12.66 20.19 -7.41
C PRO A 457 -12.67 18.69 -7.71
N PHE A 458 -12.30 17.90 -6.71
CA PHE A 458 -12.20 16.43 -6.73
C PHE A 458 -11.11 15.84 -7.63
N GLU A 459 -10.33 16.64 -8.35
CA GLU A 459 -9.10 16.16 -9.00
C GLU A 459 -8.03 15.85 -7.94
N ILE A 460 -7.29 14.75 -8.14
CA ILE A 460 -6.33 14.26 -7.15
C ILE A 460 -4.96 14.88 -7.41
N GLU A 461 -4.41 15.49 -6.38
CA GLU A 461 -3.07 16.06 -6.37
C GLU A 461 -2.01 14.99 -6.66
N GLY A 462 -0.94 15.37 -7.35
CA GLY A 462 0.14 14.48 -7.75
C GLY A 462 0.78 13.76 -6.57
N PRO A 463 1.40 12.59 -6.79
CA PRO A 463 2.03 11.86 -5.70
C PRO A 463 3.19 12.70 -5.13
N TYR A 464 3.14 12.96 -3.82
CA TYR A 464 4.22 13.64 -3.13
C TYR A 464 5.46 12.75 -3.03
N VAL A 465 6.63 13.35 -3.19
CA VAL A 465 7.89 12.63 -3.11
C VAL A 465 8.35 12.60 -1.66
N LYS A 466 8.66 11.39 -1.17
CA LYS A 466 9.11 11.18 0.20
C LYS A 466 10.27 12.11 0.59
N CYS A 467 10.14 12.79 1.74
CA CYS A 467 11.12 13.72 2.29
C CYS A 467 11.41 14.95 1.40
N LYS A 468 10.47 15.33 0.53
CA LYS A 468 10.54 16.54 -0.30
C LYS A 468 9.40 17.51 0.01
N ASP A 469 9.00 17.56 1.27
CA ASP A 469 7.89 18.38 1.74
C ASP A 469 8.11 19.89 1.50
N TYR A 470 9.37 20.32 1.39
CA TYR A 470 9.73 21.67 0.97
C TYR A 470 9.26 22.03 -0.45
N GLU A 471 8.87 21.05 -1.28
CA GLU A 471 8.29 21.26 -2.62
C GLU A 471 6.76 21.51 -2.56
N MET A 472 6.14 21.47 -1.38
CA MET A 472 4.69 21.69 -1.19
C MET A 472 4.29 23.17 -1.08
N GLU A 473 5.24 24.10 -1.29
CA GLU A 473 5.04 25.56 -1.39
C GLU A 473 4.16 26.19 -0.29
N GLY A 474 4.32 25.73 0.96
CA GLY A 474 3.64 26.29 2.15
C GLY A 474 2.25 25.73 2.44
N THR A 475 1.80 24.71 1.70
CA THR A 475 0.57 23.96 1.99
C THR A 475 0.79 22.76 2.91
N ASP A 476 2.05 22.42 3.21
CA ASP A 476 2.46 21.30 4.06
C ASP A 476 1.75 21.30 5.43
N LYS A 477 1.53 22.48 6.05
CA LYS A 477 0.78 22.59 7.31
C LYS A 477 -0.61 21.96 7.24
N ASP A 478 -1.40 22.31 6.21
CA ASP A 478 -2.77 21.84 6.07
C ASP A 478 -2.84 20.33 5.82
N HIS A 479 -1.87 19.81 5.05
CA HIS A 479 -1.74 18.38 4.79
C HIS A 479 -1.43 17.62 6.09
N TYR A 480 -0.45 18.07 6.87
CA TYR A 480 -0.12 17.44 8.14
C TYR A 480 -1.26 17.54 9.16
N ARG A 481 -1.97 18.68 9.20
CA ARG A 481 -3.17 18.84 10.02
C ARG A 481 -4.24 17.80 9.66
N LEU A 482 -4.51 17.60 8.37
CA LEU A 482 -5.44 16.57 7.89
C LEU A 482 -4.97 15.16 8.22
N LEU A 483 -3.68 14.84 8.01
CA LEU A 483 -3.13 13.52 8.32
C LEU A 483 -3.22 13.19 9.82
N MET A 484 -3.09 14.17 10.72
CA MET A 484 -3.32 13.98 12.15
C MET A 484 -4.78 13.64 12.47
N GLN A 485 -5.74 14.30 11.81
CA GLN A 485 -7.16 13.93 11.93
C GLN A 485 -7.42 12.52 11.41
N VAL A 486 -6.81 12.14 10.28
CA VAL A 486 -6.92 10.80 9.70
C VAL A 486 -6.40 9.74 10.66
N HIS A 487 -5.23 9.96 11.27
CA HIS A 487 -4.69 9.08 12.31
C HIS A 487 -5.68 8.91 13.47
N ALA A 488 -6.25 10.01 13.96
CA ALA A 488 -7.23 9.99 15.06
C ALA A 488 -8.54 9.27 14.68
N ARG A 489 -9.04 9.48 13.45
CA ARG A 489 -10.24 8.79 12.91
C ARG A 489 -10.03 7.28 12.88
N ILE A 490 -8.88 6.81 12.36
CA ILE A 490 -8.56 5.37 12.30
C ILE A 490 -8.44 4.79 13.71
N ALA A 491 -7.73 5.47 14.61
CA ALA A 491 -7.59 5.02 16.00
C ALA A 491 -8.96 4.92 16.70
N ALA A 492 -9.83 5.93 16.53
CA ALA A 492 -11.17 5.92 17.12
C ALA A 492 -12.06 4.82 16.53
N ALA A 493 -11.98 4.56 15.22
CA ALA A 493 -12.72 3.47 14.59
C ALA A 493 -12.32 2.09 15.14
N HIS A 494 -11.03 1.88 15.43
CA HIS A 494 -10.57 0.69 16.15
C HIS A 494 -11.14 0.63 17.55
N LYS A 495 -10.99 1.69 18.37
CA LYS A 495 -11.45 1.69 19.76
C LYS A 495 -12.95 1.53 19.95
N THR A 496 -13.72 2.00 18.99
CA THR A 496 -15.18 1.84 18.99
C THR A 496 -15.63 0.48 18.45
N GLY A 497 -14.70 -0.41 18.10
CA GLY A 497 -15.00 -1.74 17.56
C GLY A 497 -15.52 -1.75 16.13
N LYS A 498 -15.55 -0.60 15.44
CA LYS A 498 -16.08 -0.47 14.07
C LYS A 498 -15.27 -1.26 13.04
N MET A 499 -14.00 -1.54 13.34
CA MET A 499 -13.10 -2.30 12.46
C MET A 499 -13.11 -3.81 12.73
N GLY A 500 -13.83 -4.28 13.75
CA GLY A 500 -13.85 -5.69 14.18
C GLY A 500 -13.47 -5.87 15.65
N THR A 501 -13.49 -7.12 16.11
CA THR A 501 -13.08 -7.47 17.48
C THR A 501 -11.56 -7.53 17.61
N GLU A 502 -11.03 -7.29 18.81
CA GLU A 502 -9.58 -7.30 19.06
C GLU A 502 -8.92 -8.62 18.66
N ASP A 503 -9.53 -9.75 19.07
CA ASP A 503 -9.03 -11.09 18.72
C ASP A 503 -8.94 -11.31 17.21
N PHE A 504 -9.95 -10.83 16.46
CA PHE A 504 -9.96 -10.96 15.01
C PHE A 504 -8.86 -10.10 14.37
N LEU A 505 -8.72 -8.86 14.84
CA LEU A 505 -7.72 -7.91 14.33
C LEU A 505 -6.29 -8.39 14.62
N GLN A 506 -6.02 -8.87 15.84
CA GLN A 506 -4.72 -9.38 16.25
C GLN A 506 -4.26 -10.59 15.41
N GLN A 507 -5.19 -11.41 14.95
CA GLN A 507 -4.85 -12.58 14.13
C GLN A 507 -4.60 -12.25 12.65
N ASN A 508 -5.11 -11.11 12.16
CA ASN A 508 -5.07 -10.76 10.73
C ASN A 508 -4.15 -9.59 10.39
N LEU A 509 -3.79 -8.74 11.37
CA LEU A 509 -3.02 -7.52 11.18
C LEU A 509 -1.79 -7.50 12.08
N MET A 510 -0.91 -6.52 11.87
CA MET A 510 0.22 -6.32 12.76
C MET A 510 -0.28 -5.97 14.17
N PHE A 511 0.27 -6.61 15.19
CA PHE A 511 -0.12 -6.35 16.57
C PHE A 511 1.10 -6.45 17.47
N ASN A 512 1.46 -5.35 18.14
CA ASN A 512 2.54 -5.37 19.11
C ASN A 512 2.03 -5.81 20.48
N ASN A 513 2.58 -6.92 20.98
CA ASN A 513 2.20 -7.47 22.27
C ASN A 513 3.18 -7.01 23.36
N ILE A 514 2.65 -6.48 24.46
CA ILE A 514 3.44 -6.10 25.63
C ILE A 514 4.31 -7.23 26.18
N ALA A 515 3.88 -8.49 26.06
CA ALA A 515 4.62 -9.66 26.51
C ALA A 515 5.96 -9.85 25.78
N TRP A 516 6.15 -9.24 24.61
CA TRP A 516 7.43 -9.26 23.88
C TRP A 516 8.47 -8.28 24.45
N HIS A 517 8.05 -7.42 25.37
CA HIS A 517 8.87 -6.35 25.95
C HIS A 517 8.93 -6.49 27.48
N PRO A 518 9.42 -7.62 28.02
CA PRO A 518 9.55 -7.76 29.47
C PRO A 518 10.54 -6.72 30.03
N ILE A 519 10.21 -6.19 31.21
CA ILE A 519 11.10 -5.32 31.99
C ILE A 519 12.35 -6.12 32.39
N GLN A 520 13.53 -5.51 32.25
CA GLN A 520 14.83 -6.11 32.57
C GLN A 520 15.60 -5.22 33.56
N PRO A 521 15.37 -5.38 34.87
CA PRO A 521 15.94 -4.47 35.86
C PRO A 521 17.47 -4.60 35.99
N ASP A 522 18.00 -5.80 35.80
CA ASP A 522 19.40 -6.12 36.08
C ASP A 522 20.32 -6.11 34.84
N SER A 523 19.83 -5.64 33.69
CA SER A 523 20.61 -5.59 32.45
C SER A 523 20.12 -4.51 31.48
N ALA A 524 20.97 -4.10 30.53
CA ALA A 524 20.49 -3.39 29.35
C ALA A 524 19.48 -4.25 28.58
N SER A 525 18.39 -3.65 28.11
CA SER A 525 17.30 -4.36 27.46
C SER A 525 17.31 -4.29 25.93
N GLY A 526 18.12 -3.39 25.36
CA GLY A 526 18.34 -3.28 23.92
C GLY A 526 19.50 -4.12 23.39
N ALA A 527 20.17 -3.62 22.36
CA ALA A 527 21.30 -4.29 21.73
C ALA A 527 22.56 -4.25 22.62
N PRO A 528 23.54 -5.14 22.40
CA PRO A 528 24.78 -5.15 23.17
C PRO A 528 25.47 -3.77 23.16
N PRO A 529 25.85 -3.21 24.32
CA PRO A 529 26.41 -1.85 24.41
C PRO A 529 27.58 -1.59 23.46
N GLN A 530 28.46 -2.58 23.25
CA GLN A 530 29.63 -2.45 22.38
C GLN A 530 29.24 -2.28 20.90
N VAL A 531 28.16 -2.94 20.47
CA VAL A 531 27.64 -2.82 19.10
C VAL A 531 27.08 -1.43 18.89
N VAL A 532 26.25 -0.97 19.83
CA VAL A 532 25.61 0.35 19.77
C VAL A 532 26.66 1.46 19.82
N ALA A 533 27.61 1.40 20.76
CA ALA A 533 28.70 2.36 20.85
C ALA A 533 29.54 2.44 19.55
N GLY A 534 29.79 1.28 18.90
CA GLY A 534 30.45 1.24 17.60
C GLY A 534 29.65 1.98 16.51
N GLN A 535 28.35 1.74 16.43
CA GLN A 535 27.47 2.42 15.48
C GLN A 535 27.37 3.92 15.75
N LEU A 536 27.26 4.32 17.03
CA LEU A 536 27.20 5.72 17.43
C LEU A 536 28.47 6.47 17.05
N ARG A 537 29.66 5.89 17.23
CA ARG A 537 30.92 6.53 16.80
C ARG A 537 30.98 6.72 15.28
N VAL A 538 30.50 5.75 14.50
CA VAL A 538 30.39 5.89 13.04
C VAL A 538 29.40 7.00 12.68
N ALA A 539 28.27 7.07 13.37
CA ALA A 539 27.27 8.11 13.16
C ALA A 539 27.80 9.51 13.50
N THR A 540 28.44 9.65 14.65
CA THR A 540 29.08 10.89 15.08
C THR A 540 30.02 11.40 14.02
N LYS A 541 30.99 10.58 13.60
CA LYS A 541 31.92 10.94 12.52
C LYS A 541 31.19 11.31 11.22
N PHE A 542 30.11 10.60 10.91
CA PHE A 542 29.35 10.86 9.70
C PHE A 542 28.72 12.26 9.73
N PHE A 543 27.93 12.61 10.74
CA PHE A 543 27.25 13.91 10.78
C PHE A 543 28.19 15.07 11.18
N SER A 544 29.29 14.82 11.90
CA SER A 544 30.19 15.89 12.35
C SER A 544 31.32 16.20 11.38
N GLU A 545 31.75 15.23 10.56
CA GLU A 545 32.86 15.39 9.62
C GLU A 545 32.44 15.16 8.16
N THR A 546 31.77 14.03 7.88
CA THR A 546 31.58 13.56 6.49
C THR A 546 30.47 14.30 5.76
N ALA A 547 29.32 14.47 6.41
CA ALA A 547 28.10 15.07 5.87
C ALA A 547 27.71 16.33 6.65
N LYS A 548 28.68 16.99 7.29
CA LYS A 548 28.46 18.10 8.24
C LYS A 548 27.63 19.25 7.69
N VAL A 549 27.71 19.51 6.39
CA VAL A 549 26.95 20.59 5.73
C VAL A 549 25.43 20.32 5.69
N LEU A 550 25.00 19.09 5.96
CA LEU A 550 23.60 18.70 6.01
C LEU A 550 22.96 18.87 7.39
N TYR A 551 23.77 19.14 8.42
CA TYR A 551 23.34 19.12 9.81
C TYR A 551 23.65 20.47 10.49
N PRO A 552 22.91 20.83 11.56
CA PRO A 552 23.18 22.05 12.30
C PRO A 552 24.59 22.07 12.90
N ASP A 553 25.24 23.24 12.94
CA ASP A 553 26.64 23.38 13.37
C ASP A 553 26.92 22.77 14.75
N TYR A 554 25.95 22.78 15.67
CA TYR A 554 26.10 22.23 17.01
C TYR A 554 26.45 20.74 17.00
N VAL A 555 26.12 19.98 15.95
CA VAL A 555 26.46 18.55 15.88
C VAL A 555 27.97 18.30 15.77
N THR A 556 28.72 19.31 15.36
CA THR A 556 30.19 19.26 15.28
C THR A 556 30.87 19.52 16.62
N THR A 557 30.13 20.01 17.63
CA THR A 557 30.69 20.34 18.94
C THR A 557 30.88 19.08 19.79
N GLN A 558 31.95 19.04 20.58
CA GLN A 558 32.20 17.93 21.50
C GLN A 558 31.05 17.74 22.50
N ALA A 559 30.50 18.85 23.04
CA ALA A 559 29.39 18.81 23.99
C ALA A 559 28.15 18.10 23.41
N PHE A 560 27.78 18.36 22.16
CA PHE A 560 26.68 17.65 21.52
C PHE A 560 27.02 16.17 21.29
N GLN A 561 28.24 15.84 20.87
CA GLN A 561 28.64 14.46 20.59
C GLN A 561 28.61 13.59 21.85
N GLU A 562 29.06 14.13 22.99
CA GLU A 562 28.94 13.51 24.31
C GLU A 562 27.47 13.32 24.71
N LYS A 563 26.64 14.37 24.56
CA LYS A 563 25.19 14.30 24.83
C LYS A 563 24.52 13.22 23.98
N PHE A 564 24.76 13.20 22.67
CA PHE A 564 24.23 12.22 21.74
C PHE A 564 24.64 10.80 22.13
N PHE A 565 25.94 10.58 22.38
CA PHE A 565 26.44 9.25 22.76
C PHE A 565 25.77 8.76 24.05
N ASN A 566 25.78 9.59 25.11
CA ASN A 566 25.22 9.21 26.41
C ASN A 566 23.71 8.95 26.34
N THR A 567 22.97 9.82 25.66
CA THR A 567 21.51 9.69 25.53
C THR A 567 21.13 8.44 24.76
N MET A 568 21.83 8.14 23.66
CA MET A 568 21.52 6.96 22.84
C MET A 568 21.90 5.65 23.52
N MET A 569 23.00 5.63 24.28
CA MET A 569 23.37 4.48 25.12
C MET A 569 22.32 4.25 26.23
N LEU A 570 21.85 5.32 26.88
CA LEU A 570 20.77 5.26 27.86
C LEU A 570 19.47 4.73 27.24
N ALA A 571 19.05 5.28 26.10
CA ALA A 571 17.85 4.84 25.40
C ALA A 571 17.92 3.36 25.01
N ASN A 572 19.08 2.89 24.54
CA ASN A 572 19.31 1.48 24.26
C ASN A 572 19.22 0.61 25.52
N ALA A 573 19.75 1.08 26.65
CA ALA A 573 19.69 0.34 27.91
C ALA A 573 18.25 0.12 28.41
N TYR A 574 17.32 1.02 28.07
CA TYR A 574 15.91 0.98 28.47
C TYR A 574 14.92 0.64 27.34
N GLN A 575 15.40 0.13 26.20
CA GLN A 575 14.59 -0.04 25.00
C GLN A 575 13.30 -0.86 25.23
N LYS A 576 13.36 -1.99 25.95
CA LYS A 576 12.16 -2.82 26.20
C LYS A 576 11.23 -2.17 27.21
N GLU A 577 11.76 -1.51 28.23
CA GLU A 577 10.97 -0.83 29.25
C GLU A 577 10.21 0.37 28.66
N LEU A 578 10.84 1.10 27.74
CA LEU A 578 10.17 2.14 26.96
C LEU A 578 9.01 1.56 26.16
N MET A 579 9.22 0.45 25.43
CA MET A 579 8.15 -0.22 24.70
C MET A 579 7.05 -0.78 25.61
N TYR A 580 7.42 -1.34 26.76
CA TYR A 580 6.47 -1.80 27.77
C TYR A 580 5.59 -0.65 28.25
N TRP A 581 6.19 0.47 28.68
CA TRP A 581 5.48 1.64 29.15
C TRP A 581 4.48 2.18 28.12
N LYS A 582 4.85 2.10 26.85
CA LYS A 582 4.07 2.57 25.71
C LYS A 582 2.89 1.65 25.35
N LEU A 583 2.98 0.37 25.71
CA LEU A 583 1.98 -0.65 25.40
C LEU A 583 1.07 -0.99 26.60
N GLN A 584 1.48 -0.67 27.83
CA GLN A 584 0.74 -1.08 29.04
C GLN A 584 -0.60 -0.35 29.17
N ASP A 585 -0.67 0.90 28.70
CA ASP A 585 -1.90 1.65 28.67
C ASP A 585 -2.60 1.43 27.33
N ILE A 586 -3.65 0.61 27.37
CA ILE A 586 -4.39 0.23 26.17
C ILE A 586 -5.05 1.44 25.51
N ASP A 587 -5.35 2.52 26.24
CA ASP A 587 -5.97 3.72 25.66
C ASP A 587 -5.06 4.41 24.63
N TYR A 588 -3.74 4.25 24.81
CA TYR A 588 -2.70 4.75 23.93
C TYR A 588 -2.28 3.77 22.83
N VAL A 589 -2.93 2.60 22.70
CA VAL A 589 -2.62 1.60 21.66
C VAL A 589 -3.79 1.46 20.73
N ALA A 590 -3.62 1.77 19.43
CA ALA A 590 -4.69 1.59 18.47
C ALA A 590 -4.19 1.13 17.10
N LEU A 591 -5.11 0.65 16.26
CA LEU A 591 -4.84 0.46 14.84
C LEU A 591 -4.46 1.80 14.20
N GLY A 592 -3.52 1.74 13.28
CA GLY A 592 -3.14 2.91 12.50
C GLY A 592 -2.18 2.55 11.37
N HIS A 593 -2.02 3.50 10.46
CA HIS A 593 -0.99 3.45 9.43
C HIS A 593 0.42 3.62 10.06
N GLN A 594 1.43 2.87 9.61
CA GLN A 594 2.78 2.90 10.25
C GLN A 594 3.67 4.04 9.82
N ASN A 595 3.47 4.56 8.62
CA ASN A 595 4.35 5.55 8.02
C ASN A 595 3.51 6.53 7.20
N LEU A 596 2.50 7.18 7.82
CA LEU A 596 1.56 8.03 7.08
C LEU A 596 2.15 9.42 6.89
N ASN A 597 3.21 9.49 6.08
CA ASN A 597 3.71 10.74 5.57
C ASN A 597 2.93 11.09 4.30
N VAL A 598 3.13 12.30 3.77
CA VAL A 598 2.42 12.78 2.57
C VAL A 598 2.61 11.89 1.33
N ASP A 599 3.71 11.13 1.23
CA ASP A 599 3.96 10.19 0.12
C ASP A 599 3.06 8.94 0.13
N ASN A 600 2.41 8.66 1.27
CA ASN A 600 1.51 7.52 1.47
C ASN A 600 0.03 7.91 1.54
N ALA A 601 -0.28 9.14 1.10
CA ALA A 601 -1.63 9.66 0.98
C ALA A 601 -1.84 10.28 -0.41
N TYR A 602 -3.11 10.46 -0.79
CA TYR A 602 -3.52 11.19 -1.99
C TYR A 602 -4.60 12.18 -1.62
N PHE A 603 -4.45 13.40 -2.10
CA PHE A 603 -5.21 14.55 -1.63
C PHE A 603 -6.11 15.09 -2.74
N TRP A 604 -7.23 15.67 -2.36
CA TRP A 604 -8.09 16.44 -3.25
C TRP A 604 -8.78 17.53 -2.45
N ARG A 605 -9.30 18.53 -3.15
CA ARG A 605 -10.17 19.56 -2.57
C ARG A 605 -11.57 19.40 -3.10
N ASP A 606 -12.57 19.63 -2.27
CA ASP A 606 -13.97 19.63 -2.71
C ASP A 606 -14.36 20.94 -3.41
N ASP A 607 -15.63 21.12 -3.72
CA ASP A 607 -16.19 22.32 -4.35
C ASP A 607 -16.12 23.58 -3.45
N LYS A 608 -15.77 23.41 -2.17
CA LYS A 608 -15.59 24.47 -1.17
C LYS A 608 -14.13 24.66 -0.77
N ASP A 609 -13.21 24.11 -1.55
CA ASP A 609 -11.77 24.17 -1.31
C ASP A 609 -11.32 23.46 -0.02
N VAL A 610 -12.15 22.57 0.54
CA VAL A 610 -11.81 21.78 1.72
C VAL A 610 -10.92 20.61 1.34
N LEU A 611 -9.72 20.56 1.91
CA LEU A 611 -8.76 19.48 1.73
C LEU A 611 -9.24 18.19 2.40
N ASP A 612 -9.22 17.09 1.67
CA ASP A 612 -9.46 15.73 2.17
C ASP A 612 -8.46 14.75 1.53
N CYS A 613 -8.39 13.52 2.04
CA CYS A 613 -7.44 12.54 1.53
C CYS A 613 -7.89 11.09 1.65
N GLY A 614 -7.22 10.25 0.88
CA GLY A 614 -7.20 8.81 1.05
C GLY A 614 -5.78 8.32 1.29
N ILE A 615 -5.65 7.06 1.69
CA ILE A 615 -4.37 6.46 2.08
C ILE A 615 -4.11 5.15 1.34
N PHE A 616 -2.84 4.79 1.18
CA PHE A 616 -2.39 3.51 0.62
C PHE A 616 -1.11 3.03 1.33
N ASP A 617 -0.47 1.95 0.85
CA ASP A 617 0.72 1.32 1.46
C ASP A 617 0.53 0.81 2.89
N LEU A 618 -0.50 -0.03 3.08
CA LEU A 618 -0.96 -0.52 4.39
C LEU A 618 -0.13 -1.68 4.97
N GLY A 619 1.12 -1.90 4.53
CA GLY A 619 1.94 -3.03 4.98
C GLY A 619 2.27 -3.04 6.48
N GLY A 620 2.32 -1.86 7.09
CA GLY A 620 2.49 -1.69 8.54
C GLY A 620 1.19 -1.46 9.31
N PHE A 621 0.03 -1.68 8.67
CA PHE A 621 -1.26 -1.40 9.29
C PHE A 621 -1.54 -2.39 10.42
N GLY A 622 -1.84 -1.86 11.60
CA GLY A 622 -1.96 -2.69 12.80
C GLY A 622 -1.99 -1.93 14.11
N ALA A 623 -2.05 -2.64 15.23
CA ALA A 623 -2.11 -2.04 16.56
C ALA A 623 -0.70 -1.77 17.10
N ASN A 624 -0.45 -0.52 17.46
CA ASN A 624 0.82 -0.05 18.02
C ASN A 624 0.53 1.19 18.88
N PRO A 625 1.44 1.64 19.75
CA PRO A 625 1.21 2.85 20.49
C PRO A 625 1.05 4.08 19.59
N LEU A 626 0.14 4.98 19.97
CA LEU A 626 -0.26 6.14 19.19
C LEU A 626 0.88 7.13 18.98
N HIS A 627 1.71 7.34 19.99
CA HIS A 627 2.91 8.18 19.84
C HIS A 627 3.88 7.64 18.78
N HIS A 628 3.95 6.32 18.57
CA HIS A 628 4.75 5.74 17.51
C HIS A 628 4.15 6.09 16.14
N ARG A 629 2.83 5.94 16.00
CA ARG A 629 2.11 6.27 14.77
C ARG A 629 2.26 7.74 14.40
N ILE A 630 2.12 8.64 15.37
CA ILE A 630 2.25 10.09 15.16
C ILE A 630 3.68 10.46 14.76
N TRP A 631 4.71 9.98 15.48
CA TRP A 631 6.10 10.27 15.10
C TRP A 631 6.42 9.81 13.68
N TRP A 632 6.01 8.59 13.31
CA TRP A 632 6.24 8.08 11.96
C TRP A 632 5.40 8.76 10.87
N GLY A 633 4.36 9.50 11.25
CA GLY A 633 3.70 10.46 10.37
C GLY A 633 4.50 11.75 10.18
N PHE A 634 5.36 12.12 11.13
CA PHE A 634 6.15 13.36 11.09
C PHE A 634 7.63 13.18 10.74
N ASN A 635 8.16 11.96 10.76
CA ASN A 635 9.61 11.76 10.69
C ASN A 635 10.23 12.26 9.37
N CYS A 636 9.44 12.40 8.30
CA CYS A 636 9.86 12.99 7.03
C CYS A 636 9.54 14.48 6.88
N ALA A 637 8.75 15.07 7.78
CA ALA A 637 8.30 16.46 7.71
C ALA A 637 9.45 17.48 7.82
N GLU A 638 9.23 18.69 7.32
CA GLU A 638 10.06 19.85 7.68
C GLU A 638 10.00 20.08 9.20
N PHE A 639 11.16 20.05 9.85
CA PHE A 639 11.23 20.04 11.31
C PHE A 639 10.69 21.33 11.92
N ASP A 640 10.98 22.48 11.28
CA ASP A 640 10.51 23.79 11.74
C ASP A 640 8.97 23.84 11.73
N LEU A 641 8.35 23.44 10.62
CA LEU A 641 6.89 23.29 10.53
C LEU A 641 6.33 22.36 11.62
N MET A 642 6.93 21.17 11.75
CA MET A 642 6.49 20.15 12.69
C MET A 642 6.55 20.67 14.13
N THR A 643 7.66 21.28 14.52
CA THR A 643 7.88 21.77 15.89
C THR A 643 7.02 22.98 16.22
N GLU A 644 6.89 23.95 15.31
CA GLU A 644 6.02 25.12 15.48
C GLU A 644 4.55 24.73 15.67
N SER A 645 4.12 23.64 15.03
CA SER A 645 2.72 23.17 15.04
C SER A 645 2.48 21.94 15.93
N LEU A 646 3.50 21.42 16.62
CA LEU A 646 3.41 20.13 17.31
C LEU A 646 2.29 20.10 18.36
N GLU A 647 2.21 21.13 19.20
CA GLU A 647 1.17 21.23 20.22
C GLU A 647 -0.23 21.32 19.61
N GLU A 648 -0.38 22.07 18.52
CA GLU A 648 -1.64 22.17 17.77
C GLU A 648 -2.06 20.79 17.22
N TYR A 649 -1.10 20.04 16.67
CA TYR A 649 -1.33 18.72 16.11
C TYR A 649 -1.68 17.67 17.16
N LEU A 650 -0.99 17.64 18.30
CA LEU A 650 -1.29 16.70 19.38
C LEU A 650 -2.66 16.98 19.98
N LYS A 651 -2.98 18.25 20.24
CA LYS A 651 -4.30 18.66 20.70
C LYS A 651 -5.39 18.25 19.71
N LEU A 652 -5.19 18.54 18.41
CA LEU A 652 -6.14 18.16 17.36
C LEU A 652 -6.36 16.65 17.31
N PHE A 653 -5.29 15.86 17.44
CA PHE A 653 -5.38 14.40 17.48
C PHE A 653 -6.23 13.95 18.68
N VAL A 654 -5.95 14.44 19.88
CA VAL A 654 -6.68 14.06 21.11
C VAL A 654 -8.16 14.46 21.03
N GLU A 655 -8.48 15.67 20.61
CA GLU A 655 -9.86 16.15 20.45
C GLU A 655 -10.62 15.34 19.39
N THR A 656 -9.99 15.04 18.26
CA THR A 656 -10.60 14.25 17.18
C THR A 656 -10.81 12.79 17.63
N TYR A 657 -9.81 12.18 18.27
CA TYR A 657 -9.90 10.81 18.77
C TYR A 657 -11.01 10.69 19.81
N HIS A 658 -11.07 11.61 20.76
CA HIS A 658 -12.08 11.61 21.82
C HIS A 658 -13.49 11.87 21.29
N SER A 659 -13.67 12.88 20.44
CA SER A 659 -14.99 13.23 19.87
C SER A 659 -15.59 12.11 19.00
N LEU A 660 -14.76 11.23 18.45
CA LEU A 660 -15.17 10.06 17.68
C LEU A 660 -15.36 8.78 18.53
N GLY A 661 -15.27 8.90 19.86
CA GLY A 661 -15.54 7.83 20.82
C GLY A 661 -14.28 7.12 21.35
N GLY A 662 -13.08 7.60 21.03
CA GLY A 662 -11.85 7.15 21.66
C GLY A 662 -11.72 7.66 23.12
N PRO A 663 -10.87 7.01 23.93
CA PRO A 663 -10.48 7.53 25.25
C PRO A 663 -9.90 8.94 25.17
N LEU A 664 -10.11 9.74 26.23
CA LEU A 664 -9.45 11.03 26.37
C LEU A 664 -7.99 10.79 26.81
N LEU A 665 -7.04 11.20 25.98
CA LEU A 665 -5.62 11.04 26.26
C LEU A 665 -5.04 12.27 26.96
N ASP A 666 -4.06 12.07 27.83
CA ASP A 666 -3.17 13.12 28.31
C ASP A 666 -2.15 13.50 27.22
N GLU A 667 -2.21 14.76 26.78
CA GLU A 667 -1.35 15.35 25.75
C GLU A 667 0.14 15.33 26.13
N LYS A 668 0.47 15.51 27.42
CA LYS A 668 1.85 15.50 27.92
C LYS A 668 2.44 14.09 27.81
N ILE A 669 1.68 13.07 28.19
CA ILE A 669 2.10 11.66 28.03
C ILE A 669 2.32 11.34 26.55
N LEU A 670 1.41 11.79 25.68
CA LEU A 670 1.51 11.58 24.23
C LEU A 670 2.79 12.25 23.67
N LYS A 671 3.06 13.50 24.06
CA LYS A 671 4.27 14.24 23.67
C LYS A 671 5.55 13.54 24.16
N THR A 672 5.59 13.11 25.43
CA THR A 672 6.72 12.34 25.98
C THR A 672 6.96 11.07 25.17
N GLY A 673 5.91 10.28 24.88
CA GLY A 673 6.04 9.08 24.06
C GLY A 673 6.52 9.36 22.64
N LEU A 674 6.13 10.50 22.06
CA LEU A 674 6.53 10.92 20.72
C LEU A 674 8.03 11.22 20.67
N VAL A 675 8.54 12.02 21.61
CA VAL A 675 9.97 12.35 21.73
C VAL A 675 10.80 11.10 21.96
N LEU A 676 10.36 10.20 22.84
CA LEU A 676 11.06 8.93 23.09
C LEU A 676 11.06 8.01 21.86
N THR A 677 9.98 8.01 21.07
CA THR A 677 9.94 7.28 19.79
C THR A 677 10.90 7.87 18.77
N ALA A 678 11.08 9.20 18.74
CA ALA A 678 12.06 9.82 17.85
C ALA A 678 13.49 9.34 18.17
N LEU A 679 13.85 9.19 19.45
CA LEU A 679 15.12 8.61 19.87
C LEU A 679 15.27 7.14 19.42
N GLU A 680 14.24 6.32 19.61
CA GLU A 680 14.24 4.93 19.11
C GLU A 680 14.37 4.89 17.59
N ASN A 681 13.69 5.79 16.86
CA ASN A 681 13.78 5.85 15.40
C ASN A 681 15.20 6.22 14.94
N MET A 682 15.87 7.11 15.67
CA MET A 682 17.24 7.52 15.40
C MET A 682 18.22 6.33 15.52
N GLN A 683 17.97 5.34 16.39
CA GLN A 683 18.79 4.10 16.44
C GLN A 683 18.77 3.36 15.09
N TYR A 684 17.61 3.28 14.43
CA TYR A 684 17.52 2.66 13.09
C TYR A 684 18.27 3.47 12.02
N MET A 685 18.25 4.80 12.12
CA MET A 685 18.96 5.67 11.18
C MET A 685 20.47 5.55 11.35
N VAL A 686 20.95 5.55 12.60
CA VAL A 686 22.36 5.29 12.95
C VAL A 686 22.84 3.96 12.38
N ALA A 687 22.05 2.89 12.55
CA ALA A 687 22.37 1.58 11.98
C ALA A 687 22.41 1.58 10.44
N SER A 688 21.74 2.53 9.77
CA SER A 688 21.63 2.64 8.31
C SER A 688 22.77 3.43 7.65
N ILE A 689 23.57 4.17 8.42
CA ILE A 689 24.69 5.00 7.91
C ILE A 689 25.70 4.23 7.04
N PRO A 690 26.08 2.97 7.36
CA PRO A 690 26.94 2.18 6.47
C PRO A 690 26.35 2.00 5.06
N ASN A 691 25.04 2.01 4.89
CA ASN A 691 24.41 1.98 3.57
C ASN A 691 24.48 3.35 2.88
N CYS A 692 24.33 4.46 3.62
CA CYS A 692 24.52 5.81 3.06
C CYS A 692 25.94 5.97 2.48
N LEU A 693 26.95 5.50 3.19
CA LEU A 693 28.35 5.51 2.74
C LEU A 693 28.64 4.60 1.53
N LYS A 694 27.77 3.62 1.26
CA LYS A 694 27.84 2.79 0.05
C LYS A 694 27.11 3.43 -1.14
N MET A 695 26.03 4.18 -0.87
CA MET A 695 25.22 4.85 -1.88
C MET A 695 25.87 6.13 -2.41
N CYS A 696 26.71 6.78 -1.59
CA CYS A 696 27.48 7.95 -1.96
C CYS A 696 28.91 7.79 -1.44
N SER A 697 29.90 7.87 -2.32
CA SER A 697 31.31 7.68 -1.97
C SER A 697 31.85 8.83 -1.13
N THR A 698 32.91 8.59 -0.36
CA THR A 698 33.55 9.64 0.47
C THR A 698 34.02 10.85 -0.34
N LYS A 699 34.44 10.64 -1.60
CA LYS A 699 34.84 11.75 -2.49
C LYS A 699 33.64 12.60 -2.92
N GLU A 700 32.48 11.97 -3.12
CA GLU A 700 31.25 12.68 -3.45
C GLU A 700 30.71 13.46 -2.24
N TRP A 701 30.76 12.88 -1.04
CA TRP A 701 30.40 13.57 0.20
C TRP A 701 31.13 14.89 0.39
N ALA A 702 32.43 14.91 0.08
CA ALA A 702 33.26 16.11 0.20
C ALA A 702 32.84 17.28 -0.72
N THR A 703 32.04 17.02 -1.76
CA THR A 703 31.59 18.06 -2.70
C THR A 703 30.12 18.43 -2.54
N ILE A 704 29.35 17.68 -1.75
CA ILE A 704 27.95 18.01 -1.43
C ILE A 704 27.94 19.32 -0.62
N GLN A 705 27.06 20.24 -0.99
CA GLN A 705 26.91 21.54 -0.32
C GLN A 705 25.69 21.60 0.59
N ASP A 706 24.62 20.91 0.21
CA ASP A 706 23.35 20.91 0.95
C ASP A 706 22.53 19.65 0.61
N ARG A 707 21.33 19.58 1.19
CA ARG A 707 20.38 18.45 1.01
C ARG A 707 19.69 18.42 -0.35
N PHE A 708 19.76 19.51 -1.12
CA PHE A 708 19.13 19.66 -2.44
C PHE A 708 20.05 19.18 -3.57
N ASP A 709 21.31 18.86 -3.27
CA ASP A 709 22.21 18.18 -4.20
C ASP A 709 21.52 16.93 -4.79
N SER A 710 21.53 16.78 -6.13
CA SER A 710 20.83 15.70 -6.84
C SER A 710 21.26 14.31 -6.39
N ARG A 711 22.48 14.14 -5.87
CA ARG A 711 22.97 12.88 -5.31
C ARG A 711 22.29 12.49 -4.00
N ILE A 712 21.56 13.40 -3.38
CA ILE A 712 20.70 13.18 -2.20
C ILE A 712 19.23 13.34 -2.57
N ALA A 713 18.91 14.46 -3.23
CA ALA A 713 17.54 14.85 -3.53
C ALA A 713 16.87 13.84 -4.47
N ASP A 714 17.59 13.24 -5.41
CA ASP A 714 17.03 12.27 -6.35
C ASP A 714 17.10 10.83 -5.80
N ASP A 715 16.41 9.92 -6.48
CA ASP A 715 16.34 8.52 -6.11
C ASP A 715 17.61 7.77 -6.55
N VAL A 716 18.61 7.72 -5.67
CA VAL A 716 19.88 7.00 -5.89
C VAL A 716 19.63 5.51 -6.05
N GLY A 717 19.94 4.97 -7.23
CA GLY A 717 19.65 3.57 -7.57
C GLY A 717 18.14 3.27 -7.63
N GLY A 718 17.31 4.28 -7.90
CA GLY A 718 15.85 4.17 -7.93
C GLY A 718 15.23 4.07 -6.54
N LYS A 719 15.92 4.57 -5.49
CA LYS A 719 15.46 4.49 -4.10
C LYS A 719 15.62 5.82 -3.38
N SER A 720 14.62 6.15 -2.56
CA SER A 720 14.64 7.29 -1.64
C SER A 720 15.39 7.02 -0.33
N THR A 721 16.05 5.86 -0.19
CA THR A 721 16.63 5.39 1.08
C THR A 721 17.69 6.35 1.63
N LEU A 722 18.57 6.89 0.77
CA LEU A 722 19.59 7.85 1.18
C LEU A 722 18.94 9.11 1.76
N ARG A 723 18.09 9.78 0.96
CA ARG A 723 17.34 10.97 1.37
C ARG A 723 16.56 10.76 2.68
N THR A 724 15.82 9.65 2.77
CA THR A 724 15.03 9.31 3.96
C THR A 724 15.91 9.15 5.19
N THR A 725 17.03 8.43 5.08
CA THR A 725 17.93 8.20 6.21
C THR A 725 18.52 9.52 6.72
N LEU A 726 18.99 10.38 5.80
CA LEU A 726 19.58 11.67 6.15
C LEU A 726 18.55 12.61 6.78
N LYS A 727 17.36 12.70 6.20
CA LYS A 727 16.26 13.55 6.69
C LYS A 727 15.78 13.12 8.07
N VAL A 728 15.51 11.83 8.26
CA VAL A 728 15.02 11.31 9.55
C VAL A 728 16.12 11.39 10.61
N LEU A 729 17.39 11.16 10.25
CA LEU A 729 18.51 11.37 11.18
C LEU A 729 18.63 12.85 11.58
N LEU A 730 18.53 13.77 10.63
CA LEU A 730 18.53 15.21 10.89
C LEU A 730 17.40 15.57 11.88
N ASN A 731 16.17 15.15 11.60
CA ASN A 731 15.03 15.39 12.48
C ASN A 731 15.29 14.79 13.88
N GLY A 732 15.83 13.58 13.99
CA GLY A 732 16.17 12.95 15.28
C GLY A 732 17.25 13.72 16.08
N LEU A 733 18.29 14.21 15.41
CA LEU A 733 19.33 15.03 16.03
C LEU A 733 18.77 16.37 16.53
N ARG A 734 17.86 16.98 15.77
CA ARG A 734 17.15 18.20 16.18
C ARG A 734 16.17 17.94 17.32
N VAL A 735 15.46 16.80 17.35
CA VAL A 735 14.64 16.40 18.52
C VAL A 735 15.52 16.29 19.77
N LEU A 736 16.71 15.69 19.65
CA LEU A 736 17.64 15.58 20.77
C LEU A 736 18.01 16.96 21.33
N GLU A 737 18.48 17.87 20.48
CA GLU A 737 18.98 19.18 20.95
C GLU A 737 17.85 20.16 21.25
N GLU A 738 16.96 20.38 20.29
CA GLU A 738 16.00 21.49 20.28
C GLU A 738 14.72 21.14 21.06
N MET A 739 14.39 19.86 21.20
CA MET A 739 13.28 19.38 22.03
C MET A 739 13.73 18.74 23.35
N ARG A 740 15.03 18.80 23.67
CA ARG A 740 15.63 18.34 24.94
C ARG A 740 15.26 16.88 25.26
N ALA A 741 15.40 16.02 24.26
CA ALA A 741 14.98 14.61 24.38
C ALA A 741 15.78 13.82 25.42
N ASP A 742 17.02 14.23 25.68
CA ASP A 742 17.85 13.73 26.77
C ASP A 742 17.17 13.94 28.12
N GLU A 743 16.65 15.14 28.37
CA GLU A 743 15.93 15.45 29.60
C GLU A 743 14.59 14.74 29.71
N VAL A 744 13.88 14.58 28.59
CA VAL A 744 12.64 13.79 28.54
C VAL A 744 12.91 12.34 28.90
N LEU A 745 13.98 11.74 28.38
CA LEU A 745 14.39 10.38 28.73
C LEU A 745 14.81 10.27 30.20
N HIS A 746 15.63 11.20 30.70
CA HIS A 746 16.01 11.21 32.12
C HIS A 746 14.81 11.36 33.05
N SER A 747 13.88 12.26 32.73
CA SER A 747 12.64 12.44 33.48
C SER A 747 11.77 11.18 33.44
N TRP A 748 11.67 10.51 32.29
CA TRP A 748 10.96 9.23 32.22
C TRP A 748 11.61 8.15 33.09
N VAL A 749 12.94 8.03 33.08
CA VAL A 749 13.66 7.08 33.95
C VAL A 749 13.38 7.39 35.41
N GLU A 750 13.48 8.65 35.83
CA GLU A 750 13.26 9.05 37.22
C GLU A 750 11.80 8.87 37.67
N GLU A 751 10.85 9.42 36.91
CA GLU A 751 9.44 9.47 37.32
C GLU A 751 8.71 8.15 37.10
N VAL A 752 8.93 7.50 35.97
CA VAL A 752 8.23 6.26 35.62
C VAL A 752 8.99 5.06 36.14
N TYR A 753 10.22 4.87 35.71
CA TYR A 753 10.94 3.63 35.98
C TYR A 753 11.38 3.51 37.44
N VAL A 754 11.89 4.59 38.03
CA VAL A 754 12.34 4.59 39.44
C VAL A 754 11.18 4.86 40.40
N LYS A 755 10.51 6.01 40.30
CA LYS A 755 9.48 6.39 41.29
C LYS A 755 8.18 5.60 41.17
N THR A 756 7.68 5.37 39.95
CA THR A 756 6.39 4.69 39.75
C THR A 756 6.53 3.17 39.78
N TRP A 757 7.55 2.61 39.12
CA TRP A 757 7.76 1.15 39.08
C TRP A 757 8.66 0.62 40.20
N LEU A 758 9.22 1.50 41.04
CA LEU A 758 10.05 1.13 42.20
C LEU A 758 11.28 0.29 41.84
N ASN A 759 11.85 0.50 40.65
CA ASN A 759 13.11 -0.13 40.24
C ASN A 759 14.30 0.77 40.55
N GLU A 760 15.46 0.16 40.81
CA GLU A 760 16.73 0.89 40.84
C GLU A 760 17.13 1.31 39.42
N PRO A 761 17.67 2.53 39.22
CA PRO A 761 18.16 2.94 37.91
C PRO A 761 19.28 2.01 37.43
N LYS A 762 19.27 1.67 36.14
CA LYS A 762 20.33 0.88 35.50
C LYS A 762 21.68 1.56 35.72
N THR A 763 22.65 0.77 36.15
CA THR A 763 23.98 1.27 36.50
C THR A 763 24.75 1.65 35.23
N SER A 764 25.82 2.45 35.39
CA SER A 764 26.72 2.78 34.28
C SER A 764 27.32 1.54 33.61
N SER A 765 27.58 0.45 34.35
CA SER A 765 28.07 -0.79 33.75
C SER A 765 27.02 -1.49 32.90
N MET A 766 25.74 -1.40 33.26
CA MET A 766 24.65 -1.91 32.41
C MET A 766 24.48 -1.06 31.15
N ILE A 767 24.51 0.27 31.30
CA ILE A 767 24.30 1.20 30.18
C ILE A 767 25.46 1.13 29.18
N PHE A 768 26.69 1.24 29.66
CA PHE A 768 27.87 1.40 28.81
C PHE A 768 28.68 0.11 28.63
N GLY A 769 28.49 -0.91 29.47
CA GLY A 769 29.38 -2.07 29.50
C GLY A 769 30.84 -1.66 29.68
N ASN A 770 31.72 -2.21 28.84
CA ASN A 770 33.15 -1.86 28.82
C ASN A 770 33.46 -0.54 28.07
N GLU A 771 32.44 0.15 27.55
CA GLU A 771 32.62 1.37 26.75
C GLU A 771 32.61 2.64 27.61
N ALA A 772 32.35 2.54 28.92
CA ALA A 772 32.31 3.69 29.83
C ALA A 772 33.61 4.52 29.82
N ALA A 773 34.77 3.88 29.66
CA ALA A 773 36.08 4.55 29.60
C ALA A 773 36.45 5.08 28.20
N LYS A 774 35.61 4.83 27.18
CA LYS A 774 35.86 5.17 25.77
C LYS A 774 34.79 6.12 25.21
N ALA A 775 33.97 6.70 26.09
CA ALA A 775 33.07 7.78 25.68
C ALA A 775 33.93 8.92 25.11
N PRO A 776 33.52 9.51 23.96
CA PRO A 776 34.27 10.54 23.25
C PRO A 776 34.49 11.81 24.08
#